data_AF-A0A4Y7XGI2-F1
#
_entry.id   AF-A0A4Y7XGI2-F1
#
_cell.length_a   1.000
_cell.length_b   1.000
_cell.length_c   1.000
_cell.angle_alpha   90.00
_cell.angle_beta   90.00
_cell.angle_gamma   90.00
#
_symmetry.space_group_name_H-M   'P 1'
#
loop_
_entity.id
_entity.type
_entity.pdbx_description
1 polymer ?
#
loop_
_entity_poly.entity_id
_entity_poly.type
_entity_poly.pdbx_seq_one_letter_code
_entity_poly.pdbx_strand_id
1 'polypeptide(L)'
;MDASSFTGSKIMYRKSLLALVVLAALPVTAATDRTLYVSTFEDEDGENASACSLREALQAATTNRAYGGCIAGQLDLTDQIKLKADIYKLKKPLIIGSNITISGADAADFNKEDPYTNTYPARSRLETTIEPADSNAVFSLFDSTGSRATLNLNNLILQNAKSNRGGAIRAGGSLTLNRVRISNSSATDSGGAIYLEGGSANLNAVDSLFDKNIAVRGAVIGMSCQDNVSWTPHSVTLERTSIYDNGSPTATQSVIDYCGTVTSSISASTIAENKSNNVIINYILTDQYPLHPTSSLSLTSDTIVKNGGKATLFYDNVGKLALNGSVIGFNTGKSCGYALGAAAAAKLEAKNSKITSSYNALIKPSDTIVNQGECDLPDYLYKDADKTLVSLAPTPATFNRILAPLYLDDDINALESKEGLFPAYVPLQTTSADTLIDAGSGGCTTTDQRGLTRNNTTAGSTTTTDLNGCDIGSVEVSKLRAADVLGVINSSLQAPIDQYENNIDYYENIYKDPALDSKLLSRYKKLIDDEKTMLAAYKASLAYRQVYASVLNTSTEQENFTPDKNGLKAVLEKFGDDFDKNYLMDVKVVGRGSEQFIQTKKDSDLTVKADDSNLECKWDDKLRQILVRRMDNAGILAATTPAGEYEYCKYTITSKNPPVVSSTGYVQARIVNIAPIAKDDEYTVKYGSVTPITLDILANDSDDGDGAPDVEGYPKGYPKFYQNAGTGSYANIKLVTKPALGTLKFEYEQPCPDNSNTRPEETCYGGKITYTPKSSFSTFNDSFKYKVLDQDRAESNEATVKIINTATTTDDTRGDSGSSSGSSGSSSGGGGGSVGLFGLFGLASLIAIRRKMK
;
A
#
# COMPACT_ATOMS: atom_id res chain seq x y z
N MET A 1 8.88 15.24 -30.71
CA MET A 1 8.17 16.50 -30.38
C MET A 1 7.27 16.18 -29.20
N ASP A 2 7.84 15.73 -28.09
CA ASP A 2 8.48 16.50 -27.01
C ASP A 2 7.53 17.47 -26.32
N ALA A 3 7.04 17.00 -25.17
CA ALA A 3 6.59 17.80 -24.03
C ALA A 3 6.99 17.03 -22.76
N SER A 4 8.31 16.95 -22.56
CA SER A 4 8.95 16.66 -21.28
C SER A 4 9.23 17.99 -20.57
N SER A 5 9.08 17.98 -19.25
CA SER A 5 9.78 18.79 -18.24
C SER A 5 8.85 19.41 -17.19
N PHE A 6 9.33 19.31 -15.94
CA PHE A 6 8.85 19.93 -14.71
C PHE A 6 7.60 19.33 -14.04
N THR A 7 7.82 18.29 -13.23
CA THR A 7 7.03 18.06 -12.01
C THR A 7 7.95 18.14 -10.79
N GLY A 8 7.53 18.95 -9.82
CA GLY A 8 8.32 19.35 -8.66
C GLY A 8 8.63 18.19 -7.70
N SER A 9 9.82 18.30 -7.11
CA SER A 9 10.37 17.44 -6.06
C SER A 9 9.39 17.28 -4.90
N LYS A 10 8.90 16.05 -4.69
CA LYS A 10 8.18 15.64 -3.49
C LYS A 10 9.22 15.29 -2.42
N ILE A 11 9.24 16.10 -1.36
CA ILE A 11 10.01 15.88 -0.14
C ILE A 11 9.79 14.44 0.36
N MET A 12 10.86 13.64 0.35
CA MET A 12 10.90 12.25 0.82
C MET A 12 11.62 12.18 2.17
N TYR A 13 10.95 12.61 3.24
CA TYR A 13 11.22 12.03 4.55
C TYR A 13 10.33 10.81 4.68
N ARG A 14 10.94 9.69 5.09
CA ARG A 14 10.29 8.39 5.38
C ARG A 14 8.77 8.47 5.28
N LYS A 15 8.24 8.14 4.09
CA LYS A 15 6.86 7.65 3.98
C LYS A 15 6.81 6.22 4.53
N SER A 16 7.34 6.05 5.73
CA SER A 16 7.23 4.84 6.51
C SER A 16 5.85 4.90 7.14
N LEU A 17 4.97 4.08 6.58
CA LEU A 17 3.74 3.62 7.22
C LEU A 17 2.77 4.70 7.70
N LEU A 18 2.07 5.32 6.74
CA LEU A 18 0.61 5.20 6.82
C LEU A 18 0.25 3.94 6.03
N ALA A 19 0.63 2.78 6.57
CA ALA A 19 -0.04 1.54 6.20
C ALA A 19 -1.50 1.83 6.50
N LEU A 20 -2.32 1.93 5.45
CA LEU A 20 -3.74 2.15 5.56
C LEU A 20 -4.26 1.14 6.57
N VAL A 21 -4.55 1.63 7.77
CA VAL A 21 -5.32 0.92 8.76
C VAL A 21 -6.69 0.78 8.11
N VAL A 22 -6.94 -0.34 7.43
CA VAL A 22 -8.30 -0.79 7.08
C VAL A 22 -8.95 -1.40 8.32
N LEU A 23 -8.78 -0.73 9.46
CA LEU A 23 -9.52 -0.92 10.69
C LEU A 23 -9.69 0.43 11.42
N ALA A 24 -10.00 1.48 10.67
CA ALA A 24 -10.35 2.78 11.23
C ALA A 24 -11.53 3.38 10.46
N ALA A 25 -12.69 2.75 10.66
CA ALA A 25 -13.94 3.49 10.79
C ALA A 25 -14.44 3.34 12.23
N LEU A 26 -13.61 3.69 13.21
CA LEU A 26 -14.12 4.13 14.50
C LEU A 26 -14.20 5.65 14.43
N PRO A 27 -15.39 6.24 14.19
CA PRO A 27 -15.55 7.66 14.44
C PRO A 27 -15.18 7.91 15.90
N VAL A 28 -14.28 8.86 16.17
CA VAL A 28 -14.12 9.49 17.49
C VAL A 28 -15.29 10.46 17.68
N THR A 29 -16.48 9.89 17.66
CA THR A 29 -17.62 10.30 18.48
C THR A 29 -17.91 9.06 19.33
N ALA A 30 -18.57 9.19 20.48
CA ALA A 30 -19.13 8.02 21.13
C ALA A 30 -20.26 7.45 20.23
N ALA A 31 -19.93 6.90 19.07
CA ALA A 31 -20.79 6.00 18.33
C ALA A 31 -20.84 4.76 19.19
N THR A 32 -22.00 4.52 19.83
CA THR A 32 -22.28 3.23 20.45
C THR A 32 -21.95 2.17 19.42
N ASP A 33 -20.98 1.30 19.69
CA ASP A 33 -20.69 0.16 18.81
C ASP A 33 -21.99 -0.61 18.57
N ARG A 34 -22.41 -0.69 17.31
CA ARG A 34 -23.64 -1.37 16.89
C ARG A 34 -23.35 -2.69 16.18
N THR A 35 -22.13 -3.19 16.29
CA THR A 35 -21.78 -4.54 15.86
C THR A 35 -22.60 -5.56 16.64
N LEU A 36 -23.21 -6.50 15.93
CA LEU A 36 -23.87 -7.66 16.53
C LEU A 36 -22.81 -8.71 16.88
N TYR A 37 -22.41 -8.73 18.15
CA TYR A 37 -21.47 -9.73 18.67
C TYR A 37 -22.19 -11.04 18.99
N VAL A 38 -21.79 -12.10 18.30
CA VAL A 38 -22.26 -13.45 18.61
C VAL A 38 -21.57 -13.93 19.88
N SER A 39 -22.37 -14.27 20.89
CA SER A 39 -21.91 -14.61 22.24
C SER A 39 -22.04 -16.08 22.59
N THR A 40 -22.73 -16.88 21.77
CA THR A 40 -22.83 -18.35 21.90
C THR A 40 -22.51 -19.06 20.59
N PHE A 41 -22.01 -20.30 20.68
CA PHE A 41 -21.76 -21.19 19.54
C PHE A 41 -22.95 -22.08 19.19
N GLU A 42 -23.95 -22.13 20.07
CA GLU A 42 -25.19 -22.86 19.83
C GLU A 42 -25.99 -22.20 18.68
N ASP A 43 -26.60 -23.03 17.84
CA ASP A 43 -27.55 -22.56 16.83
C ASP A 43 -28.95 -22.45 17.44
N GLU A 44 -29.27 -21.25 17.91
CA GLU A 44 -30.51 -20.86 18.60
C GLU A 44 -31.37 -19.96 17.68
N ASP A 45 -32.67 -19.88 17.98
CA ASP A 45 -33.69 -19.12 17.26
C ASP A 45 -34.72 -18.55 18.24
N GLY A 46 -34.25 -17.80 19.23
CA GLY A 46 -35.06 -17.09 20.21
C GLY A 46 -35.27 -17.82 21.53
N GLU A 47 -34.68 -19.02 21.72
CA GLU A 47 -34.84 -19.78 22.96
C GLU A 47 -34.06 -19.17 24.14
N ASN A 48 -33.01 -18.38 23.87
CA ASN A 48 -32.12 -17.84 24.88
C ASN A 48 -32.02 -16.31 24.80
N ALA A 49 -32.69 -15.61 25.73
CA ALA A 49 -32.63 -14.15 25.77
C ALA A 49 -31.31 -13.58 26.33
N SER A 50 -30.40 -14.43 26.83
CA SER A 50 -29.16 -14.01 27.50
C SER A 50 -27.91 -14.21 26.65
N ALA A 51 -27.99 -14.91 25.53
CA ALA A 51 -26.90 -15.10 24.59
C ALA A 51 -27.41 -14.94 23.17
N CYS A 52 -26.58 -14.35 22.31
CA CYS A 52 -26.85 -14.07 20.91
C CYS A 52 -26.14 -15.11 20.04
N SER A 53 -26.88 -15.98 19.36
CA SER A 53 -26.35 -16.90 18.35
C SER A 53 -26.18 -16.22 16.98
N LEU A 54 -25.47 -16.89 16.05
CA LEU A 54 -25.31 -16.40 14.67
C LEU A 54 -26.65 -16.25 13.94
N ARG A 55 -27.57 -17.20 14.13
CA ARG A 55 -28.88 -17.15 13.49
C ARG A 55 -29.74 -16.03 14.04
N GLU A 56 -29.73 -15.83 15.36
CA GLU A 56 -30.45 -14.72 15.99
C GLU A 56 -29.88 -13.37 15.58
N ALA A 57 -28.55 -13.25 15.42
CA ALA A 57 -27.92 -12.03 14.93
C ALA A 57 -28.40 -11.68 13.51
N LEU A 58 -28.52 -12.67 12.62
CA LEU A 58 -29.06 -12.47 11.27
C LEU A 58 -30.55 -12.08 11.29
N GLN A 59 -31.34 -12.67 12.18
CA GLN A 59 -32.74 -12.32 12.36
C GLN A 59 -32.90 -10.88 12.88
N ALA A 60 -32.05 -10.48 13.83
CA ALA A 60 -32.05 -9.15 14.40
C ALA A 60 -31.62 -8.07 13.38
N ALA A 61 -30.61 -8.39 12.56
CA ALA A 61 -30.18 -7.56 11.43
C ALA A 61 -31.30 -7.41 10.37
N THR A 62 -31.93 -8.51 9.99
CA THR A 62 -32.99 -8.52 8.98
C THR A 62 -34.21 -7.71 9.41
N THR A 63 -34.61 -7.84 10.68
CA THR A 63 -35.85 -7.21 11.19
C THR A 63 -35.62 -5.84 11.81
N ASN A 64 -34.37 -5.42 11.98
CA ASN A 64 -33.99 -4.21 12.72
C ASN A 64 -34.59 -4.17 14.14
N ARG A 65 -34.65 -5.34 14.79
CA ARG A 65 -35.23 -5.53 16.13
C ARG A 65 -34.36 -6.48 16.94
N ALA A 66 -34.25 -6.25 18.24
CA ALA A 66 -33.58 -7.17 19.14
C ALA A 66 -34.27 -8.54 19.10
N TYR A 67 -33.50 -9.62 19.11
CA TYR A 67 -34.00 -10.99 19.00
C TYR A 67 -33.00 -11.97 19.61
N GLY A 68 -33.46 -12.92 20.44
CA GLY A 68 -32.62 -14.00 20.98
C GLY A 68 -31.31 -13.51 21.59
N GLY A 69 -31.37 -12.61 22.57
CA GLY A 69 -30.17 -12.03 23.21
C GLY A 69 -29.35 -11.05 22.35
N CYS A 70 -29.63 -10.92 21.05
CA CYS A 70 -28.98 -9.97 20.16
C CYS A 70 -29.59 -8.56 20.24
N ILE A 71 -28.75 -7.54 20.05
CA ILE A 71 -29.21 -6.16 19.84
C ILE A 71 -29.89 -6.01 18.47
N ALA A 72 -30.67 -4.94 18.29
CA ALA A 72 -31.30 -4.65 17.01
C ALA A 72 -30.28 -4.27 15.92
N GLY A 73 -30.56 -4.67 14.68
CA GLY A 73 -29.85 -4.20 13.48
C GLY A 73 -30.05 -2.72 13.15
N GLN A 74 -29.42 -2.28 12.07
CA GLN A 74 -29.36 -0.89 11.64
C GLN A 74 -30.17 -0.62 10.36
N LEU A 75 -30.96 0.45 10.36
CA LEU A 75 -31.84 0.82 9.23
C LEU A 75 -31.09 1.36 8.01
N ASP A 76 -30.05 2.18 8.24
CA ASP A 76 -29.39 2.98 7.18
C ASP A 76 -27.96 2.50 6.85
N LEU A 77 -27.46 1.49 7.56
CA LEU A 77 -26.10 0.98 7.43
C LEU A 77 -26.10 -0.54 7.28
N THR A 78 -25.15 -1.07 6.51
CA THR A 78 -24.91 -2.51 6.43
C THR A 78 -24.52 -3.05 7.80
N ASP A 79 -25.33 -3.97 8.33
CA ASP A 79 -25.07 -4.58 9.62
C ASP A 79 -23.74 -5.36 9.63
N GLN A 80 -23.10 -5.39 10.80
CA GLN A 80 -21.84 -6.06 11.05
C GLN A 80 -22.06 -7.14 12.11
N ILE A 81 -21.75 -8.39 11.79
CA ILE A 81 -21.78 -9.51 12.72
C ILE A 81 -20.33 -9.95 12.97
N LYS A 82 -19.94 -10.06 14.24
CA LYS A 82 -18.59 -10.50 14.64
C LYS A 82 -18.67 -11.80 15.43
N LEU A 83 -17.91 -12.79 14.98
CA LEU A 83 -17.82 -14.12 15.57
C LEU A 83 -16.54 -14.28 16.38
N LYS A 84 -16.56 -15.20 17.34
CA LYS A 84 -15.38 -15.63 18.09
C LYS A 84 -14.72 -16.82 17.38
N ALA A 85 -13.46 -17.07 17.71
CA ALA A 85 -12.73 -18.25 17.24
C ALA A 85 -13.34 -19.51 17.87
N ASP A 86 -14.09 -20.29 17.08
CA ASP A 86 -14.56 -21.65 17.36
C ASP A 86 -15.34 -22.19 16.14
N ILE A 87 -16.03 -23.32 16.32
CA ILE A 87 -16.90 -23.96 15.34
C ILE A 87 -18.38 -23.67 15.64
N TYR A 88 -19.05 -23.03 14.69
CA TYR A 88 -20.50 -22.79 14.69
C TYR A 88 -21.23 -23.89 13.93
N LYS A 89 -22.06 -24.67 14.63
CA LYS A 89 -22.76 -25.84 14.09
C LYS A 89 -24.21 -25.55 13.77
N LEU A 90 -24.56 -25.49 12.49
CA LEU A 90 -25.89 -25.11 12.02
C LEU A 90 -26.86 -26.30 11.93
N LYS A 91 -28.07 -26.13 12.43
CA LYS A 91 -29.18 -27.10 12.31
C LYS A 91 -29.98 -26.92 11.01
N LYS A 92 -29.95 -25.72 10.42
CA LYS A 92 -30.70 -25.34 9.21
C LYS A 92 -30.00 -24.20 8.45
N PRO A 93 -30.34 -23.90 7.18
CA PRO A 93 -29.71 -22.81 6.42
C PRO A 93 -29.79 -21.45 7.13
N LEU A 94 -28.77 -20.60 6.98
CA LEU A 94 -28.81 -19.18 7.35
C LEU A 94 -29.39 -18.38 6.18
N ILE A 95 -30.61 -17.87 6.36
CA ILE A 95 -31.28 -17.03 5.37
C ILE A 95 -30.80 -15.60 5.53
N ILE A 96 -30.22 -15.03 4.47
CA ILE A 96 -29.78 -13.64 4.46
C ILE A 96 -30.96 -12.75 4.05
N GLY A 97 -31.52 -11.98 4.98
CA GLY A 97 -32.68 -11.12 4.72
C GLY A 97 -32.36 -9.67 4.38
N SER A 98 -31.18 -9.17 4.78
CA SER A 98 -30.69 -7.80 4.52
C SER A 98 -29.20 -7.83 4.16
N ASN A 99 -28.67 -6.73 3.62
CA ASN A 99 -27.25 -6.61 3.32
C ASN A 99 -26.44 -6.75 4.62
N ILE A 100 -25.46 -7.65 4.62
CA ILE A 100 -24.75 -8.04 5.85
C ILE A 100 -23.26 -8.24 5.62
N THR A 101 -22.48 -7.95 6.65
CA THR A 101 -21.07 -8.38 6.75
C THR A 101 -20.91 -9.30 7.96
N ILE A 102 -20.35 -10.49 7.75
CA ILE A 102 -20.06 -11.46 8.80
C ILE A 102 -18.55 -11.67 8.83
N SER A 103 -17.95 -11.38 9.99
CA SER A 103 -16.51 -11.52 10.18
C SER A 103 -16.22 -12.54 11.27
N GLY A 104 -15.33 -13.48 10.97
CA GLY A 104 -14.75 -14.38 11.96
C GLY A 104 -13.88 -13.66 12.98
N ALA A 105 -13.16 -14.45 13.77
CA ALA A 105 -12.03 -13.98 14.56
C ALA A 105 -11.00 -13.24 13.69
N ASP A 106 -10.11 -12.50 14.34
CA ASP A 106 -9.24 -11.55 13.63
C ASP A 106 -8.30 -12.21 12.61
N ALA A 107 -7.98 -13.50 12.79
CA ALA A 107 -7.05 -14.25 11.95
C ALA A 107 -5.75 -13.46 11.73
N ALA A 108 -5.24 -12.89 12.83
CA ALA A 108 -4.06 -12.04 12.83
C ALA A 108 -3.20 -12.22 14.10
N ASP A 109 -1.89 -12.09 13.93
CA ASP A 109 -0.89 -12.05 14.98
C ASP A 109 -0.50 -10.60 15.29
N PHE A 110 -0.98 -10.09 16.41
CA PHE A 110 -0.76 -8.72 16.88
C PHE A 110 0.64 -8.49 17.48
N ASN A 111 1.55 -9.46 17.41
CA ASN A 111 2.91 -9.28 17.90
C ASN A 111 3.92 -8.94 16.80
N LYS A 112 3.52 -9.01 15.53
CA LYS A 112 4.44 -8.85 14.40
C LYS A 112 3.76 -8.25 13.17
N GLU A 113 4.59 -7.83 12.22
CA GLU A 113 4.16 -7.39 10.88
C GLU A 113 4.17 -8.57 9.91
N ASP A 114 3.33 -8.51 8.89
CA ASP A 114 3.28 -9.52 7.85
C ASP A 114 4.61 -9.57 7.09
N PRO A 115 5.25 -10.75 6.97
CA PRO A 115 6.57 -10.86 6.37
C PRO A 115 6.60 -10.62 4.85
N TYR A 116 5.46 -10.47 4.17
CA TYR A 116 5.42 -10.18 2.73
C TYR A 116 4.91 -8.77 2.45
N THR A 117 3.85 -8.33 3.15
CA THR A 117 3.22 -7.03 2.90
C THR A 117 3.74 -5.91 3.80
N ASN A 118 4.50 -6.23 4.86
CA ASN A 118 4.91 -5.29 5.92
C ASN A 118 3.70 -4.59 6.60
N THR A 119 2.52 -5.21 6.59
CA THR A 119 1.32 -4.67 7.24
C THR A 119 1.17 -5.23 8.65
N TYR A 120 0.71 -4.39 9.59
CA TYR A 120 0.35 -4.78 10.95
C TYR A 120 -1.18 -4.81 11.14
N PRO A 121 -1.74 -5.77 11.90
CA PRO A 121 -1.08 -6.99 12.39
C PRO A 121 -0.75 -7.96 11.26
N ALA A 122 0.19 -8.88 11.49
CA ALA A 122 0.49 -9.94 10.53
C ALA A 122 -0.73 -10.84 10.36
N ARG A 123 -1.02 -11.29 9.15
CA ARG A 123 -2.09 -12.27 8.96
C ARG A 123 -1.69 -13.62 9.57
N SER A 124 -2.68 -14.37 10.04
CA SER A 124 -2.51 -15.73 10.59
C SER A 124 -3.61 -16.65 10.08
N ARG A 125 -3.57 -17.91 10.54
CA ARG A 125 -4.60 -18.91 10.21
C ARG A 125 -6.01 -18.44 10.53
N LEU A 126 -6.97 -18.94 9.74
CA LEU A 126 -8.38 -18.82 10.06
C LEU A 126 -8.74 -19.69 11.28
N GLU A 127 -9.54 -19.12 12.19
CA GLU A 127 -9.89 -19.76 13.47
C GLU A 127 -11.41 -19.90 13.68
N THR A 128 -12.23 -19.46 12.72
CA THR A 128 -13.68 -19.48 12.83
C THR A 128 -14.28 -20.34 11.73
N THR A 129 -14.98 -21.40 12.14
CA THR A 129 -15.56 -22.39 11.23
C THR A 129 -17.08 -22.36 11.32
N ILE A 130 -17.76 -22.48 10.19
CA ILE A 130 -19.20 -22.69 10.10
C ILE A 130 -19.44 -23.98 9.33
N GLU A 131 -20.19 -24.90 9.94
CA GLU A 131 -20.50 -26.21 9.36
C GLU A 131 -21.90 -26.71 9.79
N PRO A 132 -22.47 -27.71 9.12
CA PRO A 132 -23.70 -28.34 9.58
C PRO A 132 -23.48 -29.12 10.88
N ALA A 133 -24.46 -29.12 11.78
CA ALA A 133 -24.44 -29.87 13.03
C ALA A 133 -24.49 -31.40 12.80
N ASP A 134 -25.19 -31.83 11.74
CA ASP A 134 -25.21 -33.21 11.25
C ASP A 134 -24.50 -33.27 9.90
N SER A 135 -23.48 -34.13 9.79
CA SER A 135 -22.71 -34.33 8.56
C SER A 135 -23.53 -34.91 7.40
N ASN A 136 -24.74 -35.38 7.65
CA ASN A 136 -25.71 -35.82 6.64
C ASN A 136 -26.77 -34.77 6.28
N ALA A 137 -26.77 -33.61 6.95
CA ALA A 137 -27.71 -32.55 6.66
C ALA A 137 -27.55 -32.05 5.22
N VAL A 138 -28.68 -31.81 4.54
CA VAL A 138 -28.72 -31.37 3.14
C VAL A 138 -29.30 -29.95 3.06
N PHE A 139 -28.45 -28.95 3.26
CA PHE A 139 -28.72 -27.55 3.00
C PHE A 139 -27.44 -26.75 2.73
N SER A 140 -27.59 -25.61 2.03
CA SER A 140 -26.55 -24.58 1.92
C SER A 140 -26.37 -23.85 3.25
N LEU A 141 -25.14 -23.58 3.69
CA LEU A 141 -24.92 -22.83 4.94
C LEU A 141 -25.54 -21.42 4.86
N PHE A 142 -25.34 -20.74 3.74
CA PHE A 142 -25.91 -19.42 3.47
C PHE A 142 -26.80 -19.45 2.23
N ASP A 143 -27.99 -18.85 2.35
CA ASP A 143 -28.93 -18.68 1.25
C ASP A 143 -29.43 -17.22 1.19
N SER A 144 -29.15 -16.52 0.09
CA SER A 144 -29.63 -15.16 -0.17
C SER A 144 -30.59 -15.08 -1.37
N THR A 145 -31.10 -16.20 -1.85
CA THR A 145 -31.97 -16.26 -3.05
C THR A 145 -33.30 -15.53 -2.87
N GLY A 146 -33.87 -15.57 -1.67
CA GLY A 146 -35.15 -14.91 -1.37
C GLY A 146 -35.09 -13.38 -1.35
N SER A 147 -34.03 -12.81 -0.78
CA SER A 147 -33.87 -11.35 -0.61
C SER A 147 -33.02 -10.70 -1.70
N ARG A 148 -32.15 -11.47 -2.36
CA ARG A 148 -31.05 -10.99 -3.21
C ARG A 148 -30.12 -10.01 -2.49
N ALA A 149 -30.05 -10.11 -1.16
CA ALA A 149 -29.19 -9.27 -0.34
C ALA A 149 -27.70 -9.56 -0.58
N THR A 150 -26.88 -8.52 -0.41
CA THR A 150 -25.42 -8.63 -0.47
C THR A 150 -24.89 -9.32 0.78
N LEU A 151 -24.00 -10.29 0.58
CA LEU A 151 -23.32 -11.02 1.65
C LEU A 151 -21.82 -10.77 1.58
N ASN A 152 -21.23 -10.22 2.63
CA ASN A 152 -19.78 -10.08 2.76
C ASN A 152 -19.27 -10.99 3.88
N LEU A 153 -18.30 -11.84 3.58
CA LEU A 153 -17.72 -12.80 4.52
C LEU A 153 -16.21 -12.53 4.66
N ASN A 154 -15.75 -12.36 5.91
CA ASN A 154 -14.35 -12.11 6.21
C ASN A 154 -13.81 -13.12 7.23
N ASN A 155 -12.62 -13.69 6.99
CA ASN A 155 -11.91 -14.55 7.95
C ASN A 155 -12.71 -15.79 8.40
N LEU A 156 -13.26 -16.57 7.46
CA LEU A 156 -14.14 -17.70 7.78
C LEU A 156 -13.73 -18.98 7.07
N ILE A 157 -13.92 -20.11 7.74
CA ILE A 157 -13.92 -21.44 7.14
C ILE A 157 -15.38 -21.90 7.00
N LEU A 158 -15.81 -22.20 5.79
CA LEU A 158 -17.10 -22.82 5.50
C LEU A 158 -16.85 -24.26 5.07
N GLN A 159 -17.41 -25.23 5.76
CA GLN A 159 -17.08 -26.62 5.44
C GLN A 159 -18.21 -27.62 5.58
N ASN A 160 -18.01 -28.77 4.93
CA ASN A 160 -18.83 -29.98 5.06
C ASN A 160 -20.30 -29.81 4.67
N ALA A 161 -20.63 -28.74 3.94
CA ALA A 161 -22.00 -28.43 3.57
C ALA A 161 -22.44 -29.24 2.34
N LYS A 162 -23.71 -29.64 2.29
CA LYS A 162 -24.25 -30.48 1.21
C LYS A 162 -25.58 -29.91 0.75
N SER A 163 -25.77 -29.68 -0.54
CA SER A 163 -27.05 -29.18 -1.05
C SER A 163 -27.34 -29.69 -2.47
N ASN A 164 -28.44 -29.24 -3.07
CA ASN A 164 -28.66 -29.45 -4.50
C ASN A 164 -27.81 -28.49 -5.34
N ARG A 165 -27.80 -27.20 -4.94
CA ARG A 165 -27.06 -26.12 -5.58
C ARG A 165 -26.41 -25.24 -4.53
N GLY A 166 -25.14 -24.92 -4.71
CA GLY A 166 -24.40 -24.06 -3.78
C GLY A 166 -24.19 -24.77 -2.46
N GLY A 167 -23.25 -25.73 -2.40
CA GLY A 167 -23.06 -26.58 -1.22
C GLY A 167 -22.84 -25.74 0.03
N ALA A 168 -21.88 -24.80 0.01
CA ALA A 168 -21.71 -23.85 1.10
C ALA A 168 -22.61 -22.62 0.96
N ILE A 169 -22.68 -22.02 -0.24
CA ILE A 169 -23.38 -20.75 -0.47
C ILE A 169 -24.26 -20.84 -1.72
N ARG A 170 -25.55 -20.51 -1.55
CA ARG A 170 -26.48 -20.26 -2.64
C ARG A 170 -26.81 -18.77 -2.68
N ALA A 171 -26.16 -18.02 -3.57
CA ALA A 171 -26.21 -16.57 -3.59
C ALA A 171 -27.26 -16.06 -4.58
N GLY A 172 -28.22 -15.26 -4.12
CA GLY A 172 -29.14 -14.50 -4.98
C GLY A 172 -28.72 -13.05 -5.22
N GLY A 173 -27.88 -12.50 -4.34
CA GLY A 173 -27.26 -11.18 -4.42
C GLY A 173 -25.73 -11.27 -4.50
N SER A 174 -25.06 -10.12 -4.58
CA SER A 174 -23.59 -10.04 -4.63
C SER A 174 -22.94 -10.68 -3.40
N LEU A 175 -21.88 -11.45 -3.63
CA LEU A 175 -21.08 -12.14 -2.63
C LEU A 175 -19.65 -11.60 -2.65
N THR A 176 -19.18 -11.15 -1.49
CA THR A 176 -17.77 -10.79 -1.29
C THR A 176 -17.13 -11.74 -0.27
N LEU A 177 -16.00 -12.33 -0.62
CA LEU A 177 -15.20 -13.20 0.22
C LEU A 177 -13.82 -12.58 0.41
N ASN A 178 -13.39 -12.40 1.65
CA ASN A 178 -12.05 -11.92 1.97
C ASN A 178 -11.45 -12.86 3.02
N ARG A 179 -10.36 -13.56 2.70
CA ARG A 179 -9.79 -14.57 3.60
C ARG A 179 -10.84 -15.60 4.03
N VAL A 180 -11.50 -16.19 3.04
CA VAL A 180 -12.48 -17.26 3.27
C VAL A 180 -11.94 -18.57 2.69
N ARG A 181 -12.07 -19.64 3.45
CA ARG A 181 -11.85 -20.99 2.98
C ARG A 181 -13.19 -21.71 2.82
N ILE A 182 -13.51 -22.21 1.64
CA ILE A 182 -14.64 -23.12 1.44
C ILE A 182 -14.11 -24.51 1.15
N SER A 183 -14.32 -25.43 2.10
CA SER A 183 -13.71 -26.76 2.07
C SER A 183 -14.75 -27.88 2.11
N ASN A 184 -14.50 -28.95 1.36
CA ASN A 184 -15.27 -30.21 1.45
C ASN A 184 -16.80 -30.00 1.36
N SER A 185 -17.24 -29.01 0.59
CA SER A 185 -18.66 -28.75 0.36
C SER A 185 -19.11 -29.40 -0.94
N SER A 186 -20.36 -29.84 -1.00
CA SER A 186 -20.86 -30.57 -2.17
C SER A 186 -22.26 -30.18 -2.61
N ALA A 187 -22.49 -30.29 -3.91
CA ALA A 187 -23.79 -30.07 -4.52
C ALA A 187 -24.14 -31.20 -5.49
N THR A 188 -25.38 -31.69 -5.46
CA THR A 188 -25.80 -32.78 -6.37
C THR A 188 -26.00 -32.33 -7.81
N ASP A 189 -26.22 -31.04 -8.07
CA ASP A 189 -26.37 -30.46 -9.42
C ASP A 189 -25.20 -29.52 -9.74
N SER A 190 -25.13 -28.36 -9.09
CA SER A 190 -24.17 -27.31 -9.48
C SER A 190 -23.66 -26.45 -8.32
N GLY A 191 -22.40 -26.04 -8.38
CA GLY A 191 -21.82 -25.13 -7.38
C GLY A 191 -21.52 -25.83 -6.07
N GLY A 192 -20.50 -26.69 -6.02
CA GLY A 192 -20.15 -27.44 -4.81
C GLY A 192 -19.76 -26.52 -3.65
N ALA A 193 -19.00 -25.46 -3.93
CA ALA A 193 -18.80 -24.36 -2.99
C ALA A 193 -19.92 -23.31 -3.13
N ILE A 194 -20.07 -22.72 -4.32
CA ILE A 194 -20.92 -21.54 -4.57
C ILE A 194 -21.80 -21.76 -5.79
N TYR A 195 -23.08 -21.43 -5.66
CA TYR A 195 -24.00 -21.27 -6.78
C TYR A 195 -24.52 -19.83 -6.86
N LEU A 196 -24.30 -19.18 -8.01
CA LEU A 196 -24.79 -17.83 -8.31
C LEU A 196 -26.16 -17.91 -9.01
N GLU A 197 -27.21 -17.44 -8.34
CA GLU A 197 -28.59 -17.59 -8.79
C GLU A 197 -29.24 -16.26 -9.23
N GLY A 198 -29.58 -16.18 -10.51
CA GLY A 198 -30.22 -15.04 -11.13
C GLY A 198 -29.27 -13.85 -11.39
N GLY A 199 -29.78 -12.82 -12.06
CA GLY A 199 -28.95 -11.73 -12.61
C GLY A 199 -28.34 -10.73 -11.61
N SER A 200 -28.50 -10.95 -10.30
CA SER A 200 -27.94 -10.08 -9.25
C SER A 200 -26.79 -10.74 -8.46
N ALA A 201 -26.52 -12.02 -8.72
CA ALA A 201 -25.51 -12.79 -8.00
C ALA A 201 -24.13 -12.60 -8.64
N ASN A 202 -23.29 -11.79 -8.02
CA ASN A 202 -21.89 -11.58 -8.43
C ASN A 202 -20.95 -12.17 -7.37
N LEU A 203 -19.71 -12.46 -7.74
CA LEU A 203 -18.67 -12.96 -6.83
C LEU A 203 -17.43 -12.09 -6.89
N ASN A 204 -16.97 -11.63 -5.74
CA ASN A 204 -15.63 -11.08 -5.55
C ASN A 204 -14.94 -11.86 -4.43
N ALA A 205 -13.88 -12.60 -4.74
CA ALA A 205 -13.10 -13.36 -3.76
C ALA A 205 -11.64 -12.90 -3.79
N VAL A 206 -11.14 -12.50 -2.62
CA VAL A 206 -9.78 -12.02 -2.43
C VAL A 206 -9.10 -12.83 -1.34
N ASP A 207 -7.85 -13.23 -1.56
CA ASP A 207 -7.04 -13.97 -0.60
C ASP A 207 -7.82 -15.15 -0.03
N SER A 208 -8.36 -16.04 -0.87
CA SER A 208 -9.34 -17.08 -0.47
C SER A 208 -8.99 -18.46 -1.01
N LEU A 209 -9.41 -19.53 -0.31
CA LEU A 209 -9.12 -20.92 -0.66
C LEU A 209 -10.41 -21.70 -0.92
N PHE A 210 -10.44 -22.43 -2.04
CA PHE A 210 -11.47 -23.41 -2.35
C PHE A 210 -10.80 -24.77 -2.45
N ASP A 211 -11.14 -25.70 -1.56
CA ASP A 211 -10.54 -27.03 -1.56
C ASP A 211 -11.52 -28.18 -1.36
N LYS A 212 -11.30 -29.29 -2.06
CA LYS A 212 -12.06 -30.54 -1.89
C LYS A 212 -13.57 -30.43 -2.13
N ASN A 213 -14.02 -29.37 -2.81
CA ASN A 213 -15.44 -29.21 -3.12
C ASN A 213 -15.85 -30.11 -4.29
N ILE A 214 -17.08 -30.60 -4.30
CA ILE A 214 -17.55 -31.56 -5.32
C ILE A 214 -18.95 -31.17 -5.82
N ALA A 215 -19.11 -31.09 -7.13
CA ALA A 215 -20.43 -31.05 -7.77
C ALA A 215 -20.39 -31.74 -9.13
N VAL A 216 -21.58 -31.98 -9.72
CA VAL A 216 -21.67 -32.47 -11.10
C VAL A 216 -21.16 -31.40 -12.06
N ARG A 217 -21.67 -30.16 -11.96
CA ARG A 217 -21.11 -28.99 -12.66
C ARG A 217 -20.61 -27.96 -11.67
N GLY A 218 -19.51 -27.29 -11.97
CA GLY A 218 -19.00 -26.23 -11.11
C GLY A 218 -18.70 -26.70 -9.68
N ALA A 219 -17.75 -27.61 -9.49
CA ALA A 219 -17.36 -28.08 -8.15
C ALA A 219 -17.04 -26.93 -7.19
N VAL A 220 -16.49 -25.82 -7.69
CA VAL A 220 -16.32 -24.58 -6.94
C VAL A 220 -17.42 -23.58 -7.30
N ILE A 221 -17.51 -23.19 -8.57
CA ILE A 221 -18.47 -22.15 -9.00
C ILE A 221 -19.41 -22.73 -10.06
N GLY A 222 -20.70 -22.71 -9.74
CA GLY A 222 -21.79 -22.87 -10.69
C GLY A 222 -22.66 -21.62 -10.75
N MET A 223 -23.37 -21.42 -11.85
CA MET A 223 -24.27 -20.28 -12.01
C MET A 223 -25.52 -20.61 -12.82
N SER A 224 -26.55 -19.79 -12.66
CA SER A 224 -27.67 -19.75 -13.60
C SER A 224 -27.21 -19.21 -14.95
N CYS A 225 -27.75 -19.74 -16.05
CA CYS A 225 -27.44 -19.26 -17.41
C CYS A 225 -28.53 -18.32 -17.95
N GLN A 226 -29.78 -18.60 -17.55
CA GLN A 226 -30.96 -17.84 -17.92
C GLN A 226 -31.91 -17.74 -16.71
N ASP A 227 -32.57 -16.60 -16.59
CA ASP A 227 -33.62 -16.32 -15.60
C ASP A 227 -34.76 -15.61 -16.35
N ASN A 228 -35.98 -16.16 -16.28
CA ASN A 228 -37.16 -15.69 -17.03
C ASN A 228 -36.84 -15.36 -18.51
N VAL A 229 -36.32 -16.35 -19.25
CA VAL A 229 -35.92 -16.29 -20.67
C VAL A 229 -34.81 -15.29 -21.04
N SER A 230 -34.29 -14.53 -20.07
CA SER A 230 -33.17 -13.60 -20.26
C SER A 230 -31.86 -14.22 -19.79
N TRP A 231 -30.76 -13.91 -20.48
CA TRP A 231 -29.42 -14.29 -20.03
C TRP A 231 -29.12 -13.65 -18.68
N THR A 232 -28.59 -14.43 -17.74
CA THR A 232 -28.17 -13.92 -16.44
C THR A 232 -26.79 -13.27 -16.54
N PRO A 233 -26.65 -11.97 -16.20
CA PRO A 233 -25.34 -11.35 -16.08
C PRO A 233 -24.67 -11.77 -14.76
N HIS A 234 -23.38 -12.09 -14.82
CA HIS A 234 -22.56 -12.38 -13.64
C HIS A 234 -21.18 -11.71 -13.77
N SER A 235 -20.72 -11.10 -12.69
CA SER A 235 -19.32 -10.67 -12.50
C SER A 235 -18.62 -11.62 -11.54
N VAL A 236 -17.47 -12.16 -11.92
CA VAL A 236 -16.66 -13.07 -11.09
C VAL A 236 -15.22 -12.56 -11.03
N THR A 237 -14.77 -12.14 -9.85
CA THR A 237 -13.40 -11.67 -9.64
C THR A 237 -12.74 -12.54 -8.58
N LEU A 238 -11.66 -13.22 -8.94
CA LEU A 238 -10.86 -14.06 -8.05
C LEU A 238 -9.42 -13.53 -8.03
N GLU A 239 -9.02 -12.92 -6.93
CA GLU A 239 -7.71 -12.28 -6.77
C GLU A 239 -6.93 -12.94 -5.63
N ARG A 240 -5.68 -13.35 -5.88
CA ARG A 240 -4.84 -14.03 -4.88
C ARG A 240 -5.52 -15.26 -4.25
N THR A 241 -6.25 -16.02 -5.06
CA THR A 241 -7.01 -17.19 -4.62
C THR A 241 -6.28 -18.50 -4.92
N SER A 242 -6.63 -19.54 -4.17
CA SER A 242 -6.22 -20.92 -4.43
C SER A 242 -7.45 -21.78 -4.71
N ILE A 243 -7.50 -22.41 -5.88
CA ILE A 243 -8.49 -23.43 -6.24
C ILE A 243 -7.74 -24.76 -6.31
N TYR A 244 -7.84 -25.54 -5.23
CA TYR A 244 -6.92 -26.64 -4.98
C TYR A 244 -7.63 -27.96 -4.68
N ASP A 245 -7.30 -29.03 -5.39
CA ASP A 245 -7.84 -30.39 -5.14
C ASP A 245 -9.39 -30.46 -5.09
N ASN A 246 -10.08 -29.69 -5.92
CA ASN A 246 -11.53 -29.78 -6.07
C ASN A 246 -11.94 -30.80 -7.13
N GLY A 247 -13.17 -31.29 -7.01
CA GLY A 247 -13.81 -32.19 -7.96
C GLY A 247 -13.39 -33.65 -7.82
N SER A 248 -13.92 -34.47 -8.72
CA SER A 248 -13.71 -35.91 -8.76
C SER A 248 -13.55 -36.39 -10.20
N PRO A 249 -12.63 -37.34 -10.47
CA PRO A 249 -12.44 -37.90 -11.81
C PRO A 249 -13.62 -38.74 -12.31
N THR A 250 -14.63 -39.00 -11.48
CA THR A 250 -15.82 -39.80 -11.85
C THR A 250 -17.11 -38.99 -11.80
N ALA A 251 -17.26 -38.09 -10.82
CA ALA A 251 -18.51 -37.39 -10.56
C ALA A 251 -18.56 -35.96 -11.12
N THR A 252 -17.42 -35.31 -11.33
CA THR A 252 -17.36 -33.88 -11.66
C THR A 252 -17.09 -33.66 -13.14
N GLN A 253 -17.98 -32.92 -13.80
CA GLN A 253 -17.84 -32.51 -15.20
C GLN A 253 -17.04 -31.20 -15.33
N SER A 254 -17.19 -30.27 -14.39
CA SER A 254 -16.50 -28.98 -14.37
C SER A 254 -16.22 -28.52 -12.95
N VAL A 255 -15.11 -27.79 -12.75
CA VAL A 255 -14.75 -27.17 -11.46
C VAL A 255 -15.26 -25.73 -11.40
N ILE A 256 -15.12 -24.99 -12.51
CA ILE A 256 -15.75 -23.70 -12.75
C ILE A 256 -16.59 -23.84 -14.01
N ASP A 257 -17.89 -23.56 -13.91
CA ASP A 257 -18.82 -23.67 -15.03
C ASP A 257 -19.42 -22.30 -15.39
N TYR A 258 -18.95 -21.70 -16.49
CA TYR A 258 -19.44 -20.42 -16.96
C TYR A 258 -20.58 -20.61 -17.96
N CYS A 259 -21.68 -19.88 -17.74
CA CYS A 259 -22.78 -19.74 -18.68
C CYS A 259 -23.52 -18.42 -18.42
N GLY A 260 -24.44 -18.03 -19.30
CA GLY A 260 -25.03 -16.69 -19.23
C GLY A 260 -24.11 -15.62 -19.81
N THR A 261 -24.23 -14.38 -19.33
CA THR A 261 -23.35 -13.28 -19.73
C THR A 261 -22.34 -12.99 -18.63
N VAL A 262 -21.11 -13.52 -18.75
CA VAL A 262 -20.14 -13.48 -17.66
C VAL A 262 -19.00 -12.51 -17.94
N THR A 263 -18.67 -11.65 -16.98
CA THR A 263 -17.39 -10.94 -16.93
C THR A 263 -16.56 -11.54 -15.80
N SER A 264 -15.51 -12.28 -16.14
CA SER A 264 -14.65 -12.97 -15.18
C SER A 264 -13.19 -12.55 -15.28
N SER A 265 -12.55 -12.34 -14.13
CA SER A 265 -11.12 -12.12 -13.99
C SER A 265 -10.57 -12.98 -12.86
N ILE A 266 -9.58 -13.81 -13.19
CA ILE A 266 -8.77 -14.54 -12.22
C ILE A 266 -7.36 -13.94 -12.30
N SER A 267 -6.80 -13.57 -11.15
CA SER A 267 -5.53 -12.88 -11.11
C SER A 267 -4.69 -13.25 -9.90
N ALA A 268 -3.37 -13.30 -10.10
CA ALA A 268 -2.40 -13.67 -9.06
C ALA A 268 -2.78 -14.97 -8.32
N SER A 269 -3.43 -15.93 -9.01
CA SER A 269 -4.10 -17.07 -8.36
C SER A 269 -3.53 -18.42 -8.80
N THR A 270 -3.70 -19.44 -7.95
CA THR A 270 -3.27 -20.81 -8.24
C THR A 270 -4.48 -21.71 -8.46
N ILE A 271 -4.50 -22.43 -9.59
CA ILE A 271 -5.49 -23.47 -9.91
C ILE A 271 -4.75 -24.78 -10.09
N ALA A 272 -4.77 -25.65 -9.07
CA ALA A 272 -3.93 -26.85 -9.08
C ALA A 272 -4.57 -28.08 -8.47
N GLU A 273 -4.12 -29.26 -8.90
CA GLU A 273 -4.53 -30.57 -8.38
C GLU A 273 -6.03 -30.89 -8.50
N ASN A 274 -6.81 -30.05 -9.21
CA ASN A 274 -8.25 -30.27 -9.36
C ASN A 274 -8.53 -31.42 -10.34
N LYS A 275 -9.65 -32.13 -10.15
CA LYS A 275 -10.00 -33.35 -10.88
C LYS A 275 -11.40 -33.27 -11.47
N SER A 276 -11.53 -33.74 -12.70
CA SER A 276 -12.78 -33.84 -13.44
C SER A 276 -12.76 -35.04 -14.38
N ASN A 277 -13.93 -35.54 -14.75
CA ASN A 277 -14.10 -36.49 -15.85
C ASN A 277 -14.18 -35.79 -17.23
N ASN A 278 -14.23 -34.45 -17.26
CA ASN A 278 -14.37 -33.66 -18.46
C ASN A 278 -13.45 -32.43 -18.48
N VAL A 279 -13.78 -31.34 -17.79
CA VAL A 279 -12.97 -30.10 -17.83
C VAL A 279 -12.80 -29.45 -16.47
N ILE A 280 -11.81 -28.57 -16.31
CA ILE A 280 -11.66 -27.79 -15.07
C ILE A 280 -12.41 -26.47 -15.17
N ILE A 281 -12.06 -25.64 -16.16
CA ILE A 281 -12.71 -24.37 -16.49
C ILE A 281 -13.49 -24.57 -17.78
N ASN A 282 -14.82 -24.51 -17.70
CA ASN A 282 -15.72 -24.62 -18.85
C ASN A 282 -16.15 -23.22 -19.30
N TYR A 283 -15.68 -22.77 -20.48
CA TYR A 283 -15.94 -21.45 -21.04
C TYR A 283 -16.30 -21.55 -22.53
N ILE A 284 -17.38 -22.26 -22.83
CA ILE A 284 -17.85 -22.50 -24.20
C ILE A 284 -19.34 -22.26 -24.35
N LEU A 285 -19.78 -21.99 -25.57
CA LEU A 285 -21.19 -22.03 -25.94
C LEU A 285 -21.66 -23.50 -26.05
N THR A 286 -22.67 -23.87 -25.25
CA THR A 286 -23.37 -25.16 -25.35
C THR A 286 -24.88 -24.96 -25.48
N ASP A 287 -25.61 -25.97 -25.97
CA ASP A 287 -27.07 -25.88 -26.11
C ASP A 287 -27.80 -25.83 -24.76
N GLN A 288 -27.33 -26.57 -23.76
CA GLN A 288 -27.99 -26.68 -22.45
C GLN A 288 -27.55 -25.60 -21.45
N TYR A 289 -26.27 -25.20 -21.49
CA TYR A 289 -25.69 -24.18 -20.62
C TYR A 289 -24.94 -23.15 -21.47
N PRO A 290 -25.65 -22.30 -22.23
CA PRO A 290 -25.00 -21.46 -23.22
C PRO A 290 -24.25 -20.29 -22.60
N LEU A 291 -23.05 -20.03 -23.12
CA LEU A 291 -22.26 -18.83 -22.86
C LEU A 291 -22.62 -17.74 -23.88
N HIS A 292 -22.90 -16.53 -23.40
CA HIS A 292 -23.26 -15.42 -24.27
C HIS A 292 -22.01 -14.82 -24.96
N PRO A 293 -22.07 -14.40 -26.25
CA PRO A 293 -20.91 -13.87 -26.99
C PRO A 293 -20.26 -12.60 -26.43
N THR A 294 -20.93 -11.87 -25.55
CA THR A 294 -20.38 -10.67 -24.88
C THR A 294 -19.61 -11.00 -23.61
N SER A 295 -19.55 -12.27 -23.21
CA SER A 295 -18.80 -12.71 -22.04
C SER A 295 -17.30 -12.45 -22.21
N SER A 296 -16.58 -12.32 -21.11
CA SER A 296 -15.12 -12.23 -21.08
C SER A 296 -14.53 -13.02 -19.92
N LEU A 297 -13.43 -13.72 -20.16
CA LEU A 297 -12.58 -14.34 -19.15
C LEU A 297 -11.14 -13.82 -19.29
N SER A 298 -10.57 -13.29 -18.22
CA SER A 298 -9.15 -12.92 -18.13
C SER A 298 -8.45 -13.78 -17.10
N LEU A 299 -7.31 -14.37 -17.48
CA LEU A 299 -6.38 -15.07 -16.58
C LEU A 299 -5.08 -14.27 -16.59
N THR A 300 -4.65 -13.74 -15.45
CA THR A 300 -3.53 -12.79 -15.36
C THR A 300 -2.60 -13.10 -14.20
N SER A 301 -1.35 -13.45 -14.50
CA SER A 301 -0.37 -13.87 -13.49
C SER A 301 -0.91 -15.05 -12.67
N ASP A 302 -1.44 -16.07 -13.33
CA ASP A 302 -1.96 -17.28 -12.67
C ASP A 302 -1.03 -18.47 -12.85
N THR A 303 -1.00 -19.39 -11.87
CA THR A 303 -0.32 -20.68 -12.00
C THR A 303 -1.34 -21.82 -12.08
N ILE A 304 -1.50 -22.41 -13.26
CA ILE A 304 -2.51 -23.42 -13.58
C ILE A 304 -1.83 -24.74 -13.96
N VAL A 305 -1.63 -25.62 -12.97
CA VAL A 305 -0.77 -26.81 -13.10
C VAL A 305 -1.35 -28.03 -12.41
N LYS A 306 -0.96 -29.24 -12.86
CA LYS A 306 -1.33 -30.53 -12.25
C LYS A 306 -2.83 -30.78 -12.09
N ASN A 307 -3.66 -30.13 -12.90
CA ASN A 307 -5.07 -30.47 -12.94
C ASN A 307 -5.30 -31.72 -13.80
N GLY A 308 -6.43 -32.39 -13.57
CA GLY A 308 -6.84 -33.59 -14.28
C GLY A 308 -8.23 -33.53 -14.88
N GLY A 309 -8.29 -33.78 -16.19
CA GLY A 309 -9.50 -33.81 -16.99
C GLY A 309 -9.14 -34.09 -18.45
N LYS A 310 -10.11 -33.94 -19.36
CA LYS A 310 -9.84 -33.92 -20.80
C LYS A 310 -9.19 -32.59 -21.22
N ALA A 311 -9.60 -31.49 -20.60
CA ALA A 311 -8.97 -30.18 -20.75
C ALA A 311 -9.01 -29.38 -19.45
N THR A 312 -8.00 -28.55 -19.19
CA THR A 312 -8.01 -27.65 -18.03
C THR A 312 -8.80 -26.38 -18.35
N LEU A 313 -8.36 -25.58 -19.32
CA LEU A 313 -9.15 -24.50 -19.89
C LEU A 313 -9.85 -24.99 -21.16
N PHE A 314 -11.18 -25.10 -21.14
CA PHE A 314 -11.96 -25.45 -22.32
C PHE A 314 -12.71 -24.24 -22.83
N TYR A 315 -12.45 -23.87 -24.09
CA TYR A 315 -12.89 -22.60 -24.64
C TYR A 315 -13.25 -22.68 -26.13
N ASP A 316 -13.99 -21.70 -26.63
CA ASP A 316 -14.30 -21.52 -28.05
C ASP A 316 -14.11 -20.05 -28.48
N ASN A 317 -14.60 -19.67 -29.67
CA ASN A 317 -14.49 -18.29 -30.15
C ASN A 317 -15.76 -17.45 -29.85
N VAL A 318 -16.57 -17.87 -28.86
CA VAL A 318 -17.80 -17.19 -28.40
C VAL A 318 -17.53 -16.57 -27.03
N GLY A 319 -17.23 -15.27 -27.02
CA GLY A 319 -16.77 -14.55 -25.83
C GLY A 319 -15.27 -14.24 -25.90
N LYS A 320 -14.84 -13.24 -25.15
CA LYS A 320 -13.43 -12.83 -25.08
C LYS A 320 -12.66 -13.73 -24.13
N LEU A 321 -11.45 -14.13 -24.51
CA LEU A 321 -10.50 -14.82 -23.65
C LEU A 321 -9.17 -14.07 -23.67
N ALA A 322 -8.67 -13.69 -22.50
CA ALA A 322 -7.37 -13.04 -22.34
C ALA A 322 -6.49 -13.87 -21.40
N LEU A 323 -5.29 -14.21 -21.86
CA LEU A 323 -4.28 -14.93 -21.11
C LEU A 323 -3.04 -14.04 -21.02
N ASN A 324 -2.60 -13.67 -19.81
CA ASN A 324 -1.46 -12.78 -19.67
C ASN A 324 -0.55 -13.16 -18.50
N GLY A 325 0.75 -13.37 -18.74
CA GLY A 325 1.69 -13.60 -17.63
C GLY A 325 1.44 -14.88 -16.84
N SER A 326 0.68 -15.85 -17.38
CA SER A 326 0.25 -17.05 -16.65
C SER A 326 1.01 -18.31 -17.07
N VAL A 327 1.20 -19.23 -16.13
CA VAL A 327 1.64 -20.61 -16.40
C VAL A 327 0.40 -21.47 -16.64
N ILE A 328 0.30 -22.08 -17.81
CA ILE A 328 -0.80 -22.99 -18.17
C ILE A 328 -0.19 -24.24 -18.80
N GLY A 329 0.14 -25.22 -17.96
CA GLY A 329 0.94 -26.38 -18.36
C GLY A 329 0.96 -27.48 -17.31
N PHE A 330 1.60 -28.61 -17.63
CA PHE A 330 1.75 -29.75 -16.71
C PHE A 330 0.42 -30.30 -16.16
N ASN A 331 -0.66 -30.13 -16.92
CA ASN A 331 -1.95 -30.73 -16.63
C ASN A 331 -2.08 -32.08 -17.38
N THR A 332 -2.89 -32.98 -16.85
CA THR A 332 -3.28 -34.21 -17.58
C THR A 332 -4.46 -33.91 -18.50
N GLY A 333 -4.46 -34.49 -19.70
CA GLY A 333 -5.28 -34.00 -20.81
C GLY A 333 -4.68 -32.72 -21.40
N LYS A 334 -5.49 -31.90 -22.08
CA LYS A 334 -5.03 -30.61 -22.61
C LYS A 334 -4.96 -29.55 -21.50
N SER A 335 -3.96 -28.68 -21.54
CA SER A 335 -3.98 -27.46 -20.71
C SER A 335 -4.97 -26.43 -21.25
N CYS A 336 -5.06 -26.32 -22.58
CA CYS A 336 -6.10 -25.54 -23.25
C CYS A 336 -6.71 -26.38 -24.38
N GLY A 337 -8.01 -26.60 -24.34
CA GLY A 337 -8.74 -27.28 -25.41
C GLY A 337 -9.66 -26.31 -26.13
N TYR A 338 -9.50 -26.19 -27.45
CA TYR A 338 -10.47 -25.48 -28.28
C TYR A 338 -11.64 -26.41 -28.61
N ALA A 339 -12.88 -25.95 -28.47
CA ALA A 339 -14.07 -26.80 -28.60
C ALA A 339 -14.20 -27.50 -29.95
N LEU A 340 -13.71 -26.90 -31.03
CA LEU A 340 -13.69 -27.49 -32.38
C LEU A 340 -12.37 -28.21 -32.71
N GLY A 341 -11.46 -28.34 -31.74
CA GLY A 341 -10.17 -29.01 -31.85
C GLY A 341 -9.02 -28.14 -32.39
N ALA A 342 -7.78 -28.61 -32.17
CA ALA A 342 -6.55 -27.90 -32.51
C ALA A 342 -6.48 -27.42 -33.98
N ALA A 343 -6.90 -28.27 -34.93
CA ALA A 343 -6.88 -27.93 -36.36
C ALA A 343 -7.81 -26.77 -36.72
N ALA A 344 -8.90 -26.57 -35.96
CA ALA A 344 -9.78 -25.43 -36.14
C ALA A 344 -9.21 -24.18 -35.44
N ALA A 345 -8.61 -24.32 -34.26
CA ALA A 345 -7.93 -23.24 -33.56
C ALA A 345 -6.82 -22.62 -34.42
N ALA A 346 -5.97 -23.46 -35.03
CA ALA A 346 -4.87 -23.05 -35.90
C ALA A 346 -5.30 -22.20 -37.10
N LYS A 347 -6.57 -22.30 -37.54
CA LYS A 347 -7.12 -21.53 -38.67
C LYS A 347 -7.72 -20.18 -38.27
N LEU A 348 -7.81 -19.86 -36.98
CA LEU A 348 -8.32 -18.57 -36.52
C LEU A 348 -7.33 -17.45 -36.85
N GLU A 349 -7.78 -16.44 -37.59
CA GLU A 349 -7.00 -15.25 -37.90
C GLU A 349 -7.23 -14.15 -36.85
N ALA A 350 -6.21 -13.31 -36.63
CA ALA A 350 -6.23 -12.25 -35.62
C ALA A 350 -7.47 -11.33 -35.69
N LYS A 351 -7.91 -10.95 -36.91
CA LYS A 351 -9.07 -10.06 -37.12
C LYS A 351 -10.41 -10.63 -36.65
N ASN A 352 -10.53 -11.96 -36.56
CA ASN A 352 -11.78 -12.68 -36.24
C ASN A 352 -11.67 -13.46 -34.92
N SER A 353 -10.49 -13.46 -34.29
CA SER A 353 -10.25 -14.14 -33.02
C SER A 353 -10.71 -13.27 -31.85
N LYS A 354 -11.35 -13.89 -30.86
CA LYS A 354 -11.68 -13.27 -29.56
C LYS A 354 -10.67 -13.60 -28.47
N ILE A 355 -9.58 -14.29 -28.84
CA ILE A 355 -8.57 -14.81 -27.95
C ILE A 355 -7.35 -13.89 -28.02
N THR A 356 -6.80 -13.53 -26.87
CA THR A 356 -5.52 -12.84 -26.76
C THR A 356 -4.63 -13.58 -25.78
N SER A 357 -3.34 -13.63 -26.08
CA SER A 357 -2.33 -14.30 -25.25
C SER A 357 -1.04 -13.51 -25.31
N SER A 358 -0.42 -13.26 -24.16
CA SER A 358 0.88 -12.58 -24.04
C SER A 358 1.65 -13.09 -22.82
N TYR A 359 2.97 -13.26 -22.96
CA TYR A 359 3.86 -13.57 -21.83
C TYR A 359 3.43 -14.78 -20.99
N ASN A 360 2.81 -15.79 -21.62
CA ASN A 360 2.40 -17.01 -20.94
C ASN A 360 3.48 -18.10 -21.08
N ALA A 361 3.54 -18.99 -20.09
CA ALA A 361 4.31 -20.23 -20.17
C ALA A 361 3.38 -21.41 -20.44
N LEU A 362 3.57 -22.08 -21.57
CA LEU A 362 2.66 -23.10 -22.07
C LEU A 362 3.37 -24.20 -22.87
N ILE A 363 2.72 -25.35 -23.01
CA ILE A 363 3.18 -26.44 -23.87
C ILE A 363 2.51 -26.25 -25.25
N LYS A 364 3.33 -26.08 -26.29
CA LYS A 364 2.85 -25.91 -27.67
C LYS A 364 2.33 -27.24 -28.23
N PRO A 365 1.34 -27.22 -29.14
CA PRO A 365 0.91 -28.41 -29.86
C PRO A 365 2.08 -29.07 -30.62
N SER A 366 2.13 -30.40 -30.63
CA SER A 366 3.15 -31.22 -31.28
C SER A 366 2.54 -32.42 -32.02
N ASP A 367 3.09 -32.73 -33.20
CA ASP A 367 2.68 -33.91 -33.97
C ASP A 367 3.11 -35.25 -33.34
N THR A 368 4.00 -35.23 -32.34
CA THR A 368 4.59 -36.44 -31.74
C THR A 368 4.09 -36.74 -30.31
N ILE A 369 3.54 -35.76 -29.60
CA ILE A 369 3.03 -35.90 -28.22
C ILE A 369 1.59 -35.40 -28.16
N VAL A 370 0.64 -36.25 -28.53
CA VAL A 370 -0.77 -35.81 -28.61
C VAL A 370 -1.43 -35.85 -27.22
N ASN A 371 -2.03 -34.74 -26.81
CA ASN A 371 -2.96 -34.63 -25.67
C ASN A 371 -2.40 -34.66 -24.23
N GLN A 372 -1.10 -34.41 -24.02
CA GLN A 372 -0.56 -34.21 -22.66
C GLN A 372 -0.04 -32.78 -22.45
N GLY A 373 -0.81 -32.00 -21.70
CA GLY A 373 -0.45 -30.66 -21.26
C GLY A 373 -0.48 -29.59 -22.35
N GLU A 374 -0.75 -29.94 -23.61
CA GLU A 374 -0.76 -29.01 -24.75
C GLU A 374 -1.86 -27.93 -24.65
N CYS A 375 -1.60 -26.77 -25.25
CA CYS A 375 -2.53 -25.66 -25.32
C CYS A 375 -2.92 -25.38 -26.79
N ASP A 376 -4.18 -25.66 -27.16
CA ASP A 376 -4.71 -25.42 -28.50
C ASP A 376 -5.01 -23.92 -28.68
N LEU A 377 -4.03 -23.05 -28.90
CA LEU A 377 -4.26 -21.62 -29.21
C LEU A 377 -4.25 -21.34 -30.72
N PRO A 378 -4.86 -20.23 -31.17
CA PRO A 378 -4.68 -19.74 -32.53
C PRO A 378 -3.21 -19.58 -32.94
N ASP A 379 -2.86 -20.06 -34.13
CA ASP A 379 -1.49 -20.09 -34.66
C ASP A 379 -0.78 -18.74 -34.66
N TYR A 380 -1.53 -17.67 -34.92
CA TYR A 380 -0.95 -16.32 -34.99
C TYR A 380 -0.40 -15.87 -33.63
N LEU A 381 -0.95 -16.37 -32.51
CA LEU A 381 -0.46 -16.07 -31.17
C LEU A 381 0.88 -16.75 -30.88
N TYR A 382 1.18 -17.87 -31.55
CA TYR A 382 2.50 -18.54 -31.44
C TYR A 382 3.59 -17.88 -32.28
N LYS A 383 3.20 -17.01 -33.23
CA LYS A 383 4.09 -16.36 -34.21
C LYS A 383 4.34 -14.88 -33.90
N ASP A 384 3.64 -14.32 -32.91
CA ASP A 384 3.75 -12.92 -32.52
C ASP A 384 5.06 -12.67 -31.74
N ALA A 385 6.05 -12.06 -32.39
CA ALA A 385 7.36 -11.79 -31.81
C ALA A 385 7.31 -10.71 -30.71
N ASP A 386 6.30 -9.83 -30.72
CA ASP A 386 6.14 -8.77 -29.73
C ASP A 386 5.52 -9.29 -28.41
N LYS A 387 5.07 -10.56 -28.40
CA LYS A 387 4.44 -11.24 -27.26
C LYS A 387 5.17 -12.57 -27.02
N THR A 388 6.33 -12.50 -26.36
CA THR A 388 7.17 -13.67 -26.13
C THR A 388 6.48 -14.71 -25.24
N LEU A 389 6.16 -15.87 -25.81
CA LEU A 389 5.65 -17.03 -25.06
C LEU A 389 6.81 -17.93 -24.62
N VAL A 390 6.77 -18.39 -23.36
CA VAL A 390 7.73 -19.37 -22.85
C VAL A 390 7.25 -20.78 -23.21
N SER A 391 8.07 -21.51 -23.98
CA SER A 391 7.74 -22.86 -24.42
C SER A 391 8.18 -23.90 -23.40
N LEU A 392 7.22 -24.68 -22.89
CA LEU A 392 7.47 -25.70 -21.88
C LEU A 392 7.54 -27.09 -22.52
N ALA A 393 8.41 -27.94 -21.98
CA ALA A 393 8.43 -29.37 -22.31
C ALA A 393 7.52 -30.16 -21.35
N PRO A 394 6.70 -31.11 -21.84
CA PRO A 394 5.69 -31.83 -21.05
C PRO A 394 6.31 -32.95 -20.20
N THR A 395 7.29 -32.63 -19.34
CA THR A 395 7.97 -33.63 -18.51
C THR A 395 7.97 -33.24 -17.03
N PRO A 396 7.91 -34.22 -16.10
CA PRO A 396 8.10 -33.95 -14.68
C PRO A 396 9.45 -33.29 -14.35
N ALA A 397 10.50 -33.60 -15.13
CA ALA A 397 11.82 -33.01 -14.97
C ALA A 397 11.83 -31.49 -15.28
N THR A 398 11.05 -31.06 -16.28
CA THR A 398 10.87 -29.63 -16.56
C THR A 398 10.08 -28.96 -15.44
N PHE A 399 8.95 -29.55 -15.03
CA PHE A 399 8.15 -29.01 -13.92
C PHE A 399 9.00 -28.77 -12.67
N ASN A 400 9.70 -29.80 -12.19
CA ASN A 400 10.53 -29.72 -10.98
C ASN A 400 11.75 -28.80 -11.11
N ARG A 401 12.15 -28.43 -12.33
CA ARG A 401 13.24 -27.48 -12.57
C ARG A 401 12.77 -26.03 -12.47
N ILE A 402 11.53 -25.73 -12.87
CA ILE A 402 11.06 -24.35 -13.04
C ILE A 402 9.99 -23.93 -12.04
N LEU A 403 9.33 -24.88 -11.36
CA LEU A 403 8.32 -24.63 -10.35
C LEU A 403 8.50 -25.58 -9.17
N ALA A 404 8.27 -25.06 -7.97
CA ALA A 404 8.08 -25.87 -6.77
C ALA A 404 6.82 -25.44 -6.03
N PRO A 405 6.14 -26.36 -5.33
CA PRO A 405 5.06 -25.96 -4.47
C PRO A 405 5.62 -25.15 -3.29
N LEU A 406 4.98 -24.01 -3.04
CA LEU A 406 5.26 -23.17 -1.89
C LEU A 406 4.41 -23.67 -0.71
N TYR A 407 5.05 -24.41 0.20
CA TYR A 407 4.43 -24.87 1.43
C TYR A 407 5.11 -24.20 2.61
N LEU A 408 4.29 -23.67 3.51
CA LEU A 408 4.74 -22.86 4.62
C LEU A 408 4.38 -23.51 5.97
N ASP A 409 3.97 -24.77 5.96
CA ASP A 409 3.62 -25.53 7.18
C ASP A 409 4.25 -26.92 7.25
N ASP A 410 4.43 -27.39 8.48
CA ASP A 410 5.03 -28.68 8.81
C ASP A 410 4.07 -29.85 8.51
N ASP A 411 2.76 -29.61 8.57
CA ASP A 411 1.71 -30.60 8.24
C ASP A 411 1.29 -30.48 6.77
N ILE A 412 1.56 -31.54 5.99
CA ILE A 412 1.20 -31.62 4.57
C ILE A 412 -0.31 -31.56 4.30
N ASN A 413 -1.13 -31.83 5.31
CA ASN A 413 -2.60 -31.76 5.20
C ASN A 413 -3.14 -30.36 5.48
N ALA A 414 -2.32 -29.47 6.05
CA ALA A 414 -2.67 -28.07 6.27
C ALA A 414 -2.45 -27.26 4.99
N LEU A 415 -3.55 -26.88 4.33
CA LEU A 415 -3.54 -26.02 3.15
C LEU A 415 -3.45 -24.53 3.49
N GLU A 416 -3.30 -24.17 4.76
CA GLU A 416 -3.10 -22.79 5.21
C GLU A 416 -1.88 -22.73 6.14
N SER A 417 -0.96 -21.83 5.85
CA SER A 417 0.27 -21.65 6.64
C SER A 417 0.03 -20.96 7.97
N LYS A 418 1.03 -20.99 8.87
CA LYS A 418 1.03 -20.18 10.10
C LYS A 418 0.90 -18.68 9.80
N GLU A 419 1.48 -18.22 8.71
CA GLU A 419 1.38 -16.86 8.16
C GLU A 419 0.10 -16.64 7.33
N GLY A 420 -0.91 -17.51 7.43
CA GLY A 420 -2.22 -17.32 6.79
C GLY A 420 -2.18 -17.29 5.26
N LEU A 421 -1.21 -17.96 4.65
CA LEU A 421 -1.03 -18.10 3.20
C LEU A 421 -1.62 -19.40 2.68
N PHE A 422 -2.18 -19.35 1.47
CA PHE A 422 -2.79 -20.49 0.79
C PHE A 422 -1.86 -21.12 -0.25
N PRO A 423 -2.17 -22.35 -0.74
CA PRO A 423 -1.25 -23.10 -1.58
C PRO A 423 -0.93 -22.35 -2.87
N ALA A 424 0.35 -22.27 -3.19
CA ALA A 424 0.86 -21.61 -4.38
C ALA A 424 2.04 -22.40 -4.96
N TYR A 425 2.52 -21.97 -6.12
CA TYR A 425 3.75 -22.48 -6.73
C TYR A 425 4.69 -21.33 -7.00
N VAL A 426 5.94 -21.47 -6.56
CA VAL A 426 7.00 -20.49 -6.75
C VAL A 426 7.82 -20.83 -8.00
N PRO A 427 8.15 -19.86 -8.87
CA PRO A 427 9.08 -20.07 -9.95
C PRO A 427 10.50 -20.28 -9.40
N LEU A 428 11.22 -21.23 -10.00
CA LEU A 428 12.58 -21.58 -9.61
C LEU A 428 13.60 -20.94 -10.54
N GLN A 429 14.73 -20.54 -9.98
CA GLN A 429 15.83 -20.00 -10.77
C GLN A 429 16.41 -21.09 -11.68
N THR A 430 16.42 -20.80 -12.98
CA THR A 430 17.03 -21.65 -14.00
C THR A 430 17.71 -20.78 -15.06
N THR A 431 18.76 -21.31 -15.69
CA THR A 431 19.48 -20.65 -16.80
C THR A 431 18.98 -21.10 -18.18
N SER A 432 17.95 -21.93 -18.23
CA SER A 432 17.34 -22.43 -19.46
C SER A 432 16.32 -21.44 -20.04
N ALA A 433 16.02 -21.59 -21.34
CA ALA A 433 15.07 -20.73 -22.05
C ALA A 433 13.61 -20.83 -21.56
N ASP A 434 13.33 -21.77 -20.66
CA ASP A 434 12.03 -21.96 -20.01
C ASP A 434 11.96 -21.36 -18.60
N THR A 435 12.88 -20.44 -18.25
CA THR A 435 12.76 -19.62 -17.03
C THR A 435 11.42 -18.89 -17.00
N LEU A 436 10.83 -18.85 -15.81
CA LEU A 436 9.62 -18.08 -15.52
C LEU A 436 9.94 -16.73 -14.85
N ILE A 437 11.17 -16.59 -14.35
CA ILE A 437 11.62 -15.42 -13.62
C ILE A 437 12.07 -14.33 -14.61
N ASP A 438 11.61 -13.10 -14.42
CA ASP A 438 11.75 -11.94 -15.33
C ASP A 438 11.35 -12.23 -16.79
N ALA A 439 10.49 -13.22 -17.02
CA ALA A 439 10.12 -13.68 -18.36
C ALA A 439 8.90 -12.94 -18.95
N GLY A 440 8.18 -12.17 -18.13
CA GLY A 440 7.03 -11.36 -18.57
C GLY A 440 7.39 -9.92 -18.94
N SER A 441 6.43 -9.19 -19.53
CA SER A 441 6.54 -7.74 -19.73
C SER A 441 5.21 -7.03 -19.48
N GLY A 442 5.27 -5.85 -18.83
CA GLY A 442 4.23 -4.79 -18.83
C GLY A 442 2.79 -5.12 -18.42
N GLY A 443 2.44 -6.39 -18.11
CA GLY A 443 1.07 -6.87 -18.04
C GLY A 443 0.75 -7.83 -16.88
N CYS A 444 1.68 -8.05 -15.96
CA CYS A 444 1.40 -8.81 -14.73
C CYS A 444 0.57 -8.00 -13.73
N THR A 445 0.05 -8.68 -12.72
CA THR A 445 -0.59 -8.01 -11.58
C THR A 445 0.39 -7.12 -10.81
N THR A 446 -0.13 -6.20 -9.99
CA THR A 446 0.70 -5.34 -9.13
C THR A 446 1.21 -6.06 -7.88
N THR A 447 0.51 -7.10 -7.45
CA THR A 447 0.89 -7.96 -6.31
C THR A 447 0.82 -9.42 -6.73
N ASP A 448 1.65 -10.25 -6.11
CA ASP A 448 1.61 -11.71 -6.25
C ASP A 448 0.57 -12.34 -5.30
N GLN A 449 0.39 -13.67 -5.35
CA GLN A 449 -0.60 -14.38 -4.53
C GLN A 449 -0.41 -14.19 -3.01
N ARG A 450 0.79 -13.88 -2.57
CA ARG A 450 1.10 -13.63 -1.16
C ARG A 450 0.83 -12.18 -0.78
N GLY A 451 0.49 -11.33 -1.74
CA GLY A 451 0.36 -9.88 -1.54
C GLY A 451 1.69 -9.13 -1.65
N LEU A 452 2.77 -9.80 -2.05
CA LEU A 452 4.06 -9.13 -2.29
C LEU A 452 3.95 -8.25 -3.53
N THR A 453 4.37 -6.99 -3.43
CA THR A 453 4.37 -6.08 -4.58
C THR A 453 5.35 -6.54 -5.65
N ARG A 454 4.88 -6.61 -6.89
CA ARG A 454 5.70 -6.89 -8.07
C ARG A 454 6.39 -5.62 -8.52
N ASN A 455 7.71 -5.59 -8.43
CA ASN A 455 8.51 -4.42 -8.76
C ASN A 455 8.85 -4.41 -10.25
N ASN A 456 7.90 -4.00 -11.09
CA ASN A 456 8.08 -3.82 -12.54
C ASN A 456 8.75 -2.46 -12.88
N THR A 457 9.80 -2.10 -12.13
CA THR A 457 10.42 -0.78 -12.24
C THR A 457 11.55 -0.76 -13.27
N THR A 458 11.30 -0.05 -14.37
CA THR A 458 12.32 0.48 -15.30
C THR A 458 13.22 1.56 -14.67
N ALA A 459 12.99 1.94 -13.41
CA ALA A 459 13.67 3.06 -12.75
C ALA A 459 15.13 2.73 -12.41
N GLY A 460 16.08 3.31 -13.16
CA GLY A 460 17.51 3.39 -12.80
C GLY A 460 18.46 2.43 -13.52
N SER A 461 17.96 1.52 -14.37
CA SER A 461 18.85 0.74 -15.24
C SER A 461 18.84 1.28 -16.67
N THR A 462 19.96 1.85 -17.10
CA THR A 462 20.23 2.20 -18.50
C THR A 462 20.91 1.06 -19.25
N THR A 463 21.16 -0.08 -18.59
CA THR A 463 21.61 -1.33 -19.20
C THR A 463 20.40 -2.23 -19.43
N THR A 464 20.18 -2.66 -20.67
CA THR A 464 19.09 -3.57 -21.07
C THR A 464 19.15 -4.95 -20.40
N THR A 465 20.14 -5.20 -19.54
CA THR A 465 20.39 -6.46 -18.84
C THR A 465 19.86 -6.51 -17.40
N ASP A 466 19.39 -5.39 -16.82
CA ASP A 466 18.89 -5.33 -15.41
C ASP A 466 17.44 -4.84 -15.30
N LEU A 467 16.66 -4.98 -16.39
CA LEU A 467 15.22 -4.71 -16.34
C LEU A 467 14.53 -5.93 -15.71
N ASN A 468 13.97 -5.76 -14.51
CA ASN A 468 13.08 -6.77 -13.93
C ASN A 468 11.78 -6.79 -14.75
N GLY A 469 11.66 -7.78 -15.63
CA GLY A 469 10.36 -8.22 -16.09
C GLY A 469 9.57 -8.79 -14.90
N CYS A 470 8.25 -8.82 -14.99
CA CYS A 470 7.50 -9.55 -13.98
C CYS A 470 7.65 -11.06 -14.18
N ASP A 471 7.58 -11.84 -13.10
CA ASP A 471 7.60 -13.29 -13.18
C ASP A 471 6.30 -13.84 -13.77
N ILE A 472 6.39 -14.88 -14.60
CA ILE A 472 5.23 -15.58 -15.12
C ILE A 472 4.70 -16.54 -14.05
N GLY A 473 3.40 -16.44 -13.74
CA GLY A 473 2.72 -17.23 -12.71
C GLY A 473 2.19 -16.39 -11.55
N SER A 474 1.68 -17.04 -10.51
CA SER A 474 1.01 -16.40 -9.36
C SER A 474 1.94 -15.79 -8.33
N VAL A 475 3.19 -16.25 -8.24
CA VAL A 475 4.18 -15.81 -7.25
C VAL A 475 5.31 -15.06 -7.95
N GLU A 476 5.81 -13.99 -7.31
CA GLU A 476 6.97 -13.22 -7.74
C GLU A 476 8.17 -13.55 -6.84
N VAL A 477 9.33 -13.85 -7.41
CA VAL A 477 10.57 -14.04 -6.65
C VAL A 477 11.25 -12.69 -6.42
N SER A 478 11.31 -12.25 -5.16
CA SER A 478 12.03 -11.03 -4.84
C SER A 478 13.55 -11.20 -5.02
N LYS A 479 14.17 -10.28 -5.75
CA LYS A 479 15.62 -10.26 -5.96
C LYS A 479 16.20 -8.98 -5.39
N LEU A 480 17.36 -9.08 -4.76
CA LEU A 480 18.07 -7.91 -4.26
C LEU A 480 18.37 -6.93 -5.39
N ARG A 481 17.82 -5.71 -5.28
CA ARG A 481 18.14 -4.62 -6.19
C ARG A 481 18.26 -3.31 -5.43
N ALA A 482 19.39 -2.64 -5.60
CA ALA A 482 19.56 -1.26 -5.21
C ALA A 482 19.04 -0.34 -6.32
N ALA A 483 18.13 0.58 -6.01
CA ALA A 483 17.54 1.50 -6.98
C ALA A 483 18.10 2.92 -6.86
N ASP A 484 18.36 3.58 -7.98
CA ASP A 484 18.82 4.96 -7.96
C ASP A 484 17.79 5.89 -7.27
N VAL A 485 18.26 6.72 -6.35
CA VAL A 485 17.45 7.71 -5.63
C VAL A 485 17.77 9.09 -6.17
N LEU A 486 16.80 9.66 -6.88
CA LEU A 486 17.00 10.87 -7.68
C LEU A 486 16.47 12.12 -6.98
N GLY A 487 17.13 13.26 -7.23
CA GLY A 487 16.63 14.59 -6.84
C GLY A 487 16.41 14.77 -5.33
N VAL A 488 17.21 14.14 -4.47
CA VAL A 488 17.10 14.30 -3.02
C VAL A 488 17.63 15.68 -2.63
N ILE A 489 16.88 16.46 -1.86
CA ILE A 489 17.27 17.79 -1.40
C ILE A 489 17.23 17.80 0.13
N ASN A 490 18.18 18.46 0.79
CA ASN A 490 18.09 18.67 2.24
C ASN A 490 16.86 19.52 2.57
N SER A 491 16.32 19.32 3.77
CA SER A 491 15.27 20.17 4.33
C SER A 491 15.68 20.59 5.73
N SER A 492 14.85 21.43 6.37
CA SER A 492 15.07 21.84 7.75
C SER A 492 15.32 20.64 8.67
N LEU A 493 16.44 20.66 9.39
CA LEU A 493 16.79 19.63 10.36
C LEU A 493 15.87 19.62 11.59
N GLN A 494 15.09 20.68 11.82
CA GLN A 494 14.12 20.73 12.92
C GLN A 494 12.83 19.99 12.60
N ALA A 495 12.40 19.96 11.34
CA ALA A 495 11.12 19.36 10.98
C ALA A 495 11.04 17.85 11.31
N PRO A 496 12.07 17.02 11.10
CA PRO A 496 12.05 15.63 11.55
C PRO A 496 12.04 15.47 13.07
N ILE A 497 12.73 16.36 13.82
CA ILE A 497 12.72 16.35 15.29
C ILE A 497 11.30 16.58 15.79
N ASP A 498 10.65 17.64 15.31
CA ASP A 498 9.27 17.96 15.66
C ASP A 498 8.32 16.81 15.29
N GLN A 499 8.51 16.20 14.11
CA GLN A 499 7.69 15.07 13.68
C GLN A 499 7.82 13.85 14.61
N TYR A 500 9.04 13.50 15.01
CA TYR A 500 9.27 12.40 15.94
C TYR A 500 8.67 12.67 17.31
N GLU A 501 8.85 13.89 17.86
CA GLU A 501 8.29 14.29 19.15
C GLU A 501 6.75 14.26 19.11
N ASN A 502 6.14 14.79 18.04
CA ASN A 502 4.70 14.72 17.83
C ASN A 502 4.18 13.28 17.70
N ASN A 503 4.91 12.39 17.02
CA ASN A 503 4.54 10.98 16.90
C ASN A 503 4.61 10.27 18.26
N ILE A 504 5.66 10.52 19.04
CA ILE A 504 5.82 9.97 20.40
C ILE A 504 4.63 10.39 21.26
N ASP A 505 4.32 11.69 21.30
CA ASP A 505 3.19 12.22 22.08
C ASP A 505 1.86 11.62 21.63
N TYR A 506 1.64 11.53 20.31
CA TYR A 506 0.45 10.91 19.74
C TYR A 506 0.29 9.45 20.18
N TYR A 507 1.34 8.63 20.03
CA TYR A 507 1.30 7.22 20.42
C TYR A 507 1.22 7.02 21.93
N GLU A 508 1.90 7.85 22.74
CA GLU A 508 1.79 7.82 24.19
C GLU A 508 0.38 8.14 24.68
N ASN A 509 -0.30 9.09 24.03
CA ASN A 509 -1.69 9.41 24.35
C ASN A 509 -2.63 8.23 24.07
N ILE A 510 -2.44 7.52 22.95
CA ILE A 510 -3.23 6.30 22.65
C ILE A 510 -2.88 5.17 23.63
N TYR A 511 -1.59 4.96 23.92
CA TYR A 511 -1.14 3.91 24.82
C TYR A 511 -1.68 4.07 26.25
N LYS A 512 -1.90 5.32 26.69
CA LYS A 512 -2.47 5.66 28.00
C LYS A 512 -4.00 5.65 28.01
N ASP A 513 -4.68 5.48 26.88
CA ASP A 513 -6.13 5.44 26.80
C ASP A 513 -6.67 4.13 27.42
N PRO A 514 -7.52 4.19 28.46
CA PRO A 514 -8.09 3.00 29.08
C PRO A 514 -9.03 2.20 28.16
N ALA A 515 -9.50 2.76 27.04
CA ALA A 515 -10.33 2.09 26.05
C ALA A 515 -9.52 1.32 24.98
N LEU A 516 -8.18 1.41 24.99
CA LEU A 516 -7.33 0.72 24.03
C LEU A 516 -7.45 -0.80 24.18
N ASP A 517 -7.68 -1.51 23.07
CA ASP A 517 -7.67 -2.97 23.06
C ASP A 517 -6.32 -3.49 23.54
N SER A 518 -6.34 -4.36 24.54
CA SER A 518 -5.17 -5.03 25.11
C SER A 518 -4.24 -5.68 24.06
N LYS A 519 -4.79 -6.15 22.93
CA LYS A 519 -4.02 -6.74 21.81
C LYS A 519 -3.09 -5.72 21.14
N LEU A 520 -3.40 -4.43 21.22
CA LEU A 520 -2.63 -3.35 20.56
C LEU A 520 -1.58 -2.72 21.47
N LEU A 521 -1.56 -3.05 22.77
CA LEU A 521 -0.61 -2.46 23.73
C LEU A 521 0.84 -2.67 23.31
N SER A 522 1.21 -3.89 22.93
CA SER A 522 2.57 -4.23 22.48
C SER A 522 2.98 -3.43 21.24
N ARG A 523 2.05 -3.18 20.32
CA ARG A 523 2.30 -2.38 19.11
C ARG A 523 2.58 -0.93 19.43
N TYR A 524 1.70 -0.28 20.19
CA TYR A 524 1.89 1.13 20.54
C TYR A 524 3.15 1.33 21.39
N LYS A 525 3.46 0.37 22.28
CA LYS A 525 4.73 0.38 23.00
C LYS A 525 5.92 0.32 22.05
N LYS A 526 5.92 -0.61 21.08
CA LYS A 526 6.97 -0.70 20.05
C LYS A 526 7.09 0.61 19.25
N LEU A 527 5.98 1.18 18.78
CA LEU A 527 5.99 2.44 18.02
C LEU A 527 6.62 3.59 18.81
N ILE A 528 6.28 3.74 20.09
CA ILE A 528 6.89 4.75 20.97
C ILE A 528 8.41 4.53 21.08
N ASP A 529 8.84 3.27 21.29
CA ASP A 529 10.24 2.93 21.46
C ASP A 529 11.04 3.09 20.16
N ASP A 530 10.46 2.72 19.02
CA ASP A 530 11.01 2.92 17.69
C ASP A 530 11.20 4.43 17.42
N GLU A 531 10.17 5.27 17.65
CA GLU A 531 10.26 6.71 17.43
C GLU A 531 11.27 7.40 18.36
N LYS A 532 11.35 7.00 19.63
CA LYS A 532 12.38 7.50 20.56
C LYS A 532 13.78 7.11 20.11
N THR A 533 13.95 5.88 19.64
CA THR A 533 15.23 5.39 19.11
C THR A 533 15.64 6.17 17.86
N MET A 534 14.70 6.38 16.93
CA MET A 534 14.91 7.14 15.71
C MET A 534 15.21 8.62 15.98
N LEU A 535 14.50 9.25 16.92
CA LEU A 535 14.77 10.62 17.36
C LEU A 535 16.18 10.77 17.93
N ALA A 536 16.59 9.85 18.81
CA ALA A 536 17.92 9.86 19.41
C ALA A 536 19.01 9.65 18.37
N ALA A 537 18.80 8.72 17.42
CA ALA A 537 19.72 8.49 16.31
C ALA A 537 19.83 9.72 15.40
N TYR A 538 18.70 10.34 15.06
CA TYR A 538 18.66 11.53 14.21
C TYR A 538 19.36 12.73 14.84
N LYS A 539 19.10 13.00 16.12
CA LYS A 539 19.78 14.06 16.88
C LYS A 539 21.30 13.81 16.95
N ALA A 540 21.72 12.56 17.08
CA ALA A 540 23.14 12.18 17.12
C ALA A 540 23.84 12.27 15.75
N SER A 541 23.10 12.24 14.64
CA SER A 541 23.64 12.31 13.28
C SER A 541 23.63 13.71 12.66
N LEU A 542 23.14 14.73 13.39
CA LEU A 542 22.99 16.08 12.85
C LEU A 542 24.35 16.66 12.39
N ALA A 543 24.35 17.21 11.19
CA ALA A 543 25.46 17.96 10.63
C ALA A 543 24.93 19.06 9.72
N TYR A 544 25.73 20.10 9.54
CA TYR A 544 25.35 21.28 8.77
C TYR A 544 24.96 20.92 7.33
N ARG A 545 23.74 21.31 6.92
CA ARG A 545 23.12 21.08 5.60
C ARG A 545 23.12 19.62 5.13
N GLN A 546 23.01 18.67 6.06
CA GLN A 546 23.03 17.25 5.74
C GLN A 546 21.74 16.78 5.04
N VAL A 547 21.92 15.99 3.99
CA VAL A 547 20.85 15.25 3.29
C VAL A 547 20.71 13.85 3.89
N TYR A 548 19.47 13.41 4.07
CA TYR A 548 19.12 12.09 4.58
C TYR A 548 18.41 11.28 3.48
N ALA A 549 19.16 10.45 2.74
CA ALA A 549 18.63 9.70 1.61
C ALA A 549 18.12 8.31 2.03
N SER A 550 16.82 8.05 1.82
CA SER A 550 16.16 6.79 2.17
C SER A 550 16.23 5.76 1.04
N VAL A 551 17.39 5.11 0.88
CA VAL A 551 17.68 4.22 -0.26
C VAL A 551 16.95 2.87 -0.24
N LEU A 552 16.54 2.40 0.94
CA LEU A 552 15.88 1.09 1.07
C LEU A 552 14.41 1.11 0.63
N ASN A 553 13.74 2.27 0.64
CA ASN A 553 12.32 2.39 0.29
C ASN A 553 12.02 2.15 -1.19
N THR A 554 13.02 2.33 -2.05
CA THR A 554 12.93 2.16 -3.51
C THR A 554 13.70 0.93 -4.00
N SER A 555 14.48 0.31 -3.12
CA SER A 555 15.25 -0.91 -3.37
C SER A 555 14.39 -2.15 -3.08
N THR A 556 14.78 -3.31 -3.61
CA THR A 556 14.04 -4.57 -3.43
C THR A 556 14.85 -5.56 -2.59
N GLU A 557 14.15 -6.26 -1.70
CA GLU A 557 14.70 -7.25 -0.78
C GLU A 557 15.09 -8.55 -1.52
N GLN A 558 15.97 -9.35 -0.91
CA GLN A 558 16.29 -10.70 -1.40
C GLN A 558 15.29 -11.69 -0.83
N GLU A 559 14.71 -12.52 -1.69
CA GLU A 559 13.97 -13.68 -1.26
C GLU A 559 14.81 -14.94 -1.37
N ASN A 560 14.85 -15.72 -0.29
CA ASN A 560 15.54 -16.99 -0.23
C ASN A 560 14.55 -18.13 -0.05
N PHE A 561 14.83 -19.25 -0.75
CA PHE A 561 14.03 -20.45 -0.68
C PHE A 561 14.88 -21.59 -0.13
N THR A 562 14.36 -22.24 0.90
CA THR A 562 15.02 -23.40 1.51
C THR A 562 14.17 -24.64 1.28
N PRO A 563 14.77 -25.78 0.91
CA PRO A 563 14.06 -27.05 0.88
C PRO A 563 13.45 -27.34 2.25
N ASP A 564 12.18 -27.71 2.25
CA ASP A 564 11.46 -28.16 3.43
C ASP A 564 10.83 -29.53 3.15
N LYS A 565 10.38 -30.24 4.19
CA LYS A 565 9.84 -31.61 4.09
C LYS A 565 8.73 -31.75 3.04
N ASN A 566 7.93 -30.71 2.87
CA ASN A 566 6.74 -30.72 2.02
C ASN A 566 6.80 -29.77 0.81
N GLY A 567 7.94 -29.12 0.53
CA GLY A 567 8.04 -28.16 -0.57
C GLY A 567 9.18 -27.17 -0.36
N LEU A 568 8.96 -25.90 -0.72
CA LEU A 568 9.89 -24.83 -0.38
C LEU A 568 9.29 -23.90 0.67
N LYS A 569 10.13 -23.55 1.64
CA LYS A 569 9.86 -22.43 2.55
C LYS A 569 10.52 -21.17 1.99
N ALA A 570 9.71 -20.14 1.81
CA ALA A 570 10.16 -18.82 1.35
C ALA A 570 10.44 -17.90 2.54
N VAL A 571 11.57 -17.19 2.49
CA VAL A 571 11.95 -16.19 3.50
C VAL A 571 12.39 -14.93 2.77
N LEU A 572 11.64 -13.85 2.97
CA LEU A 572 12.01 -12.54 2.49
C LEU A 572 12.94 -11.89 3.51
N GLU A 573 14.18 -11.63 3.12
CA GLU A 573 15.19 -11.03 3.96
C GLU A 573 14.93 -9.52 4.07
N LYS A 574 14.35 -9.10 5.19
CA LYS A 574 13.84 -7.74 5.33
C LYS A 574 14.92 -6.68 5.45
N PHE A 575 14.64 -5.52 4.86
CA PHE A 575 15.32 -4.24 5.09
C PHE A 575 14.89 -3.54 6.39
N GLY A 576 13.92 -4.12 7.10
CA GLY A 576 13.45 -3.71 8.42
C GLY A 576 14.44 -4.01 9.54
N ASP A 577 13.95 -4.30 10.74
CA ASP A 577 14.76 -4.45 11.96
C ASP A 577 15.90 -5.48 11.86
N ASP A 578 15.76 -6.42 10.92
CA ASP A 578 16.75 -7.43 10.59
C ASP A 578 17.77 -7.01 9.51
N PHE A 579 17.84 -5.74 9.08
CA PHE A 579 18.76 -5.31 8.02
C PHE A 579 20.20 -5.75 8.31
N ASP A 580 20.71 -5.48 9.52
CA ASP A 580 22.09 -5.84 9.89
C ASP A 580 22.30 -7.35 10.04
N LYS A 581 21.23 -8.13 10.22
CA LYS A 581 21.29 -9.58 10.21
C LYS A 581 21.40 -10.12 8.78
N ASN A 582 20.75 -9.45 7.82
CA ASN A 582 20.56 -9.95 6.47
C ASN A 582 21.51 -9.33 5.44
N TYR A 583 21.99 -8.10 5.66
CA TYR A 583 22.69 -7.30 4.65
C TYR A 583 23.93 -6.59 5.20
N LEU A 584 24.80 -6.20 4.26
CA LEU A 584 25.88 -5.23 4.41
C LEU A 584 25.60 -4.04 3.49
N MET A 585 26.01 -2.84 3.93
CA MET A 585 25.96 -1.61 3.14
C MET A 585 27.37 -1.04 2.97
N ASP A 586 27.79 -0.83 1.72
CA ASP A 586 29.00 -0.08 1.36
C ASP A 586 28.60 1.21 0.65
N VAL A 587 29.14 2.36 1.09
CA VAL A 587 28.85 3.67 0.50
C VAL A 587 30.16 4.36 0.14
N LYS A 588 30.21 4.94 -1.06
CA LYS A 588 31.37 5.64 -1.60
C LYS A 588 30.97 6.96 -2.25
N VAL A 589 31.83 7.95 -2.08
CA VAL A 589 31.75 9.22 -2.80
C VAL A 589 32.03 8.98 -4.28
N VAL A 590 31.22 9.57 -5.16
CA VAL A 590 31.45 9.57 -6.60
C VAL A 590 32.01 10.93 -7.04
N GLY A 591 31.38 12.02 -6.59
CA GLY A 591 31.76 13.38 -6.93
C GLY A 591 30.55 14.24 -7.25
N ARG A 592 30.78 15.33 -8.00
CA ARG A 592 29.77 16.31 -8.39
C ARG A 592 29.70 16.45 -9.90
N GLY A 593 28.51 16.52 -10.48
CA GLY A 593 28.35 16.64 -11.92
C GLY A 593 26.94 17.00 -12.38
N SER A 594 26.75 16.99 -13.69
CA SER A 594 25.44 17.27 -14.30
C SER A 594 24.45 16.12 -14.11
N GLU A 595 23.18 16.33 -14.45
CA GLU A 595 22.14 15.29 -14.46
C GLU A 595 22.48 14.11 -15.41
N GLN A 596 23.31 14.32 -16.43
CA GLN A 596 23.68 13.29 -17.41
C GLN A 596 24.41 12.10 -16.78
N PHE A 597 25.13 12.32 -15.67
CA PHE A 597 25.85 11.26 -14.98
C PHE A 597 24.97 10.07 -14.61
N ILE A 598 23.72 10.31 -14.17
CA ILE A 598 22.85 9.20 -13.75
C ILE A 598 22.47 8.28 -14.92
N GLN A 599 22.44 8.81 -16.14
CA GLN A 599 22.08 8.07 -17.35
C GLN A 599 23.28 7.28 -17.87
N THR A 600 24.47 7.90 -17.89
CA THR A 600 25.67 7.34 -18.50
C THR A 600 26.52 6.53 -17.53
N LYS A 601 26.48 6.90 -16.24
CA LYS A 601 27.35 6.42 -15.15
C LYS A 601 28.85 6.56 -15.49
N LYS A 602 29.20 7.58 -16.28
CA LYS A 602 30.57 7.85 -16.74
C LYS A 602 31.20 9.02 -15.98
N ASP A 603 32.44 8.83 -15.56
CA ASP A 603 33.23 9.88 -14.90
C ASP A 603 33.42 11.15 -15.74
N SER A 604 33.25 11.08 -17.07
CA SER A 604 33.31 12.25 -17.96
C SER A 604 32.20 13.26 -17.73
N ASP A 605 31.10 12.84 -17.11
CA ASP A 605 29.94 13.70 -16.82
C ASP A 605 30.00 14.33 -15.41
N LEU A 606 31.09 14.05 -14.67
CA LEU A 606 31.42 14.68 -13.40
C LEU A 606 32.27 15.93 -13.62
N THR A 607 31.83 17.05 -13.05
CA THR A 607 32.60 18.31 -13.02
C THR A 607 33.72 18.24 -11.96
N VAL A 608 33.47 17.56 -10.84
CA VAL A 608 34.44 17.35 -9.75
C VAL A 608 34.44 15.89 -9.35
N LYS A 609 35.62 15.28 -9.28
CA LYS A 609 35.79 13.87 -8.92
C LYS A 609 35.80 13.68 -7.40
N ALA A 610 35.62 12.44 -6.95
CA ALA A 610 35.54 12.08 -5.54
C ALA A 610 36.65 12.71 -4.67
N ASP A 611 37.92 12.56 -5.06
CA ASP A 611 39.08 13.03 -4.28
C ASP A 611 39.10 14.55 -4.04
N ASP A 612 38.49 15.33 -4.94
CA ASP A 612 38.46 16.80 -4.90
C ASP A 612 37.09 17.37 -4.51
N SER A 613 36.10 16.52 -4.25
CA SER A 613 34.68 16.93 -4.16
C SER A 613 34.31 17.64 -2.86
N ASN A 614 35.12 17.49 -1.81
CA ASN A 614 34.77 17.80 -0.43
C ASN A 614 33.39 17.22 -0.04
N LEU A 615 33.01 16.08 -0.61
CA LEU A 615 31.75 15.41 -0.33
C LEU A 615 32.00 14.28 0.66
N GLU A 616 31.11 14.15 1.64
CA GLU A 616 31.03 12.98 2.51
C GLU A 616 29.73 12.23 2.21
N CYS A 617 29.86 10.91 2.00
CA CYS A 617 28.76 9.98 1.84
C CYS A 617 28.93 8.87 2.87
N LYS A 618 27.98 8.72 3.80
CA LYS A 618 28.08 7.73 4.88
C LYS A 618 26.76 6.99 5.07
N TRP A 619 26.82 5.69 5.33
CA TRP A 619 25.66 4.94 5.81
C TRP A 619 25.52 5.09 7.33
N ASP A 620 24.31 5.42 7.79
CA ASP A 620 23.96 5.38 9.20
C ASP A 620 23.10 4.14 9.49
N ASP A 621 23.66 3.17 10.22
CA ASP A 621 23.01 1.89 10.52
C ASP A 621 21.69 2.05 11.30
N LYS A 622 21.63 3.05 12.19
CA LYS A 622 20.45 3.26 13.05
C LYS A 622 19.32 3.91 12.28
N LEU A 623 19.63 4.94 11.49
CA LEU A 623 18.64 5.62 10.64
C LEU A 623 18.29 4.83 9.38
N ARG A 624 19.16 3.91 8.98
CA ARG A 624 19.09 3.20 7.68
C ARG A 624 18.99 4.15 6.50
N GLN A 625 19.81 5.19 6.53
CA GLN A 625 19.86 6.24 5.52
C GLN A 625 21.29 6.51 5.10
N ILE A 626 21.44 6.96 3.86
CA ILE A 626 22.71 7.51 3.39
C ILE A 626 22.71 9.01 3.73
N LEU A 627 23.67 9.40 4.55
CA LEU A 627 23.96 10.77 4.91
C LEU A 627 24.88 11.37 3.86
N VAL A 628 24.47 12.49 3.28
CA VAL A 628 25.26 13.21 2.26
C VAL A 628 25.43 14.65 2.70
N ARG A 629 26.68 15.11 2.78
CA ARG A 629 26.98 16.51 3.11
C ARG A 629 28.28 16.96 2.46
N ARG A 630 28.44 18.28 2.33
CA ARG A 630 29.68 18.90 1.91
C ARG A 630 30.53 19.28 3.12
N MET A 631 31.84 19.18 2.97
CA MET A 631 32.86 19.46 3.99
C MET A 631 33.60 20.79 3.71
N ASP A 632 33.06 21.63 2.83
CA ASP A 632 33.65 22.94 2.56
C ASP A 632 33.51 23.84 3.78
N ASN A 633 34.63 24.31 4.33
CA ASN A 633 34.65 25.05 5.59
C ASN A 633 34.96 26.56 5.41
N ALA A 634 34.83 27.12 4.20
CA ALA A 634 35.19 28.53 3.93
C ALA A 634 34.28 29.22 2.89
N GLY A 635 33.62 30.32 3.31
CA GLY A 635 33.00 31.32 2.42
C GLY A 635 31.46 31.34 2.37
N ILE A 636 30.87 32.48 1.94
CA ILE A 636 29.42 32.84 1.93
C ILE A 636 28.52 31.89 1.11
N LEU A 637 29.07 30.84 0.48
CA LEU A 637 28.34 29.78 -0.23
C LEU A 637 28.86 28.37 0.13
N ALA A 638 29.59 28.25 1.24
CA ALA A 638 30.13 26.99 1.73
C ALA A 638 29.00 25.96 1.85
N ALA A 639 29.29 24.75 1.37
CA ALA A 639 28.43 23.58 1.48
C ALA A 639 27.07 23.65 0.74
N THR A 640 26.91 24.46 -0.33
CA THR A 640 25.77 24.30 -1.27
C THR A 640 26.20 23.71 -2.61
N THR A 641 25.28 23.02 -3.27
CA THR A 641 25.48 22.47 -4.61
C THR A 641 25.20 23.54 -5.66
N PRO A 642 26.15 23.82 -6.59
CA PRO A 642 25.96 24.76 -7.69
C PRO A 642 24.70 24.50 -8.50
N ALA A 643 24.11 25.56 -9.05
CA ALA A 643 22.94 25.46 -9.91
C ALA A 643 23.24 24.60 -11.16
N GLY A 644 22.38 23.62 -11.45
CA GLY A 644 22.55 22.70 -12.58
C GLY A 644 23.45 21.48 -12.30
N GLU A 645 24.03 21.39 -11.10
CA GLU A 645 24.84 20.24 -10.68
C GLU A 645 24.18 19.46 -9.53
N TYR A 646 24.66 18.24 -9.32
CA TYR A 646 24.25 17.31 -8.27
C TYR A 646 25.46 16.63 -7.64
N GLU A 647 25.34 16.32 -6.36
CA GLU A 647 26.28 15.48 -5.61
C GLU A 647 25.88 14.01 -5.78
N TYR A 648 26.86 13.13 -5.98
CA TYR A 648 26.64 11.72 -6.21
C TYR A 648 27.35 10.84 -5.18
N CYS A 649 26.58 9.94 -4.58
CA CYS A 649 27.07 8.84 -3.76
C CYS A 649 26.70 7.50 -4.42
N LYS A 650 27.63 6.56 -4.46
CA LYS A 650 27.39 5.18 -4.88
C LYS A 650 27.17 4.34 -3.63
N TYR A 651 26.20 3.45 -3.65
CA TYR A 651 25.99 2.50 -2.58
C TYR A 651 25.79 1.09 -3.10
N THR A 652 26.20 0.10 -2.33
CA THR A 652 26.07 -1.32 -2.65
C THR A 652 25.48 -2.06 -1.48
N ILE A 653 24.38 -2.75 -1.72
CA ILE A 653 23.75 -3.66 -0.75
C ILE A 653 24.22 -5.07 -1.08
N THR A 654 24.70 -5.80 -0.09
CA THR A 654 25.17 -7.19 -0.22
C THR A 654 24.42 -8.09 0.75
N SER A 655 23.80 -9.18 0.29
CA SER A 655 23.19 -10.18 1.18
C SER A 655 24.27 -10.93 1.96
N LYS A 656 23.96 -11.27 3.22
CA LYS A 656 24.84 -12.05 4.10
C LYS A 656 24.61 -13.55 3.95
N ASN A 657 23.39 -13.95 3.61
CA ASN A 657 23.02 -15.35 3.51
C ASN A 657 23.16 -15.85 2.06
N PRO A 658 23.53 -17.13 1.85
CA PRO A 658 23.59 -17.72 0.52
C PRO A 658 22.21 -17.73 -0.18
N PRO A 659 22.13 -17.42 -1.49
CA PRO A 659 23.23 -16.94 -2.34
C PRO A 659 23.65 -15.51 -1.95
N VAL A 660 24.96 -15.30 -1.78
CA VAL A 660 25.52 -13.98 -1.52
C VAL A 660 25.48 -13.18 -2.82
N VAL A 661 24.54 -12.25 -2.90
CA VAL A 661 24.30 -11.38 -4.05
C VAL A 661 24.55 -9.93 -3.66
N SER A 662 24.90 -9.09 -4.63
CA SER A 662 25.12 -7.67 -4.41
C SER A 662 24.47 -6.86 -5.51
N SER A 663 23.95 -5.69 -5.14
CA SER A 663 23.37 -4.74 -6.09
C SER A 663 23.78 -3.31 -5.73
N THR A 664 23.98 -2.49 -6.75
CA THR A 664 24.50 -1.12 -6.62
C THR A 664 23.48 -0.11 -7.11
N GLY A 665 23.29 0.97 -6.35
CA GLY A 665 22.52 2.15 -6.75
C GLY A 665 23.29 3.44 -6.50
N TYR A 666 22.72 4.55 -6.93
CA TYR A 666 23.27 5.89 -6.76
C TYR A 666 22.27 6.82 -6.06
N VAL A 667 22.78 7.66 -5.17
CA VAL A 667 22.04 8.81 -4.62
C VAL A 667 22.47 10.04 -5.40
N GLN A 668 21.50 10.73 -6.01
CA GLN A 668 21.66 12.06 -6.58
C GLN A 668 21.07 13.07 -5.61
N ALA A 669 21.93 13.87 -5.00
CA ALA A 669 21.57 14.85 -3.99
C ALA A 669 21.85 16.28 -4.45
N ARG A 670 21.07 17.23 -3.92
CA ARG A 670 21.33 18.66 -4.06
C ARG A 670 21.25 19.30 -2.68
N ILE A 671 22.32 19.98 -2.28
CA ILE A 671 22.41 20.64 -0.99
C ILE A 671 22.13 22.13 -1.20
N VAL A 672 21.19 22.67 -0.44
CA VAL A 672 20.72 24.06 -0.52
C VAL A 672 20.73 24.71 0.86
N ASN A 673 20.72 26.04 0.86
CA ASN A 673 20.43 26.82 2.06
C ASN A 673 18.97 26.61 2.49
N ILE A 674 18.74 26.40 3.79
CA ILE A 674 17.41 26.38 4.40
C ILE A 674 17.17 27.73 5.07
N ALA A 675 16.14 28.43 4.60
CA ALA A 675 15.77 29.72 5.16
C ALA A 675 15.45 29.64 6.67
N PRO A 676 15.65 30.75 7.41
CA PRO A 676 15.39 30.80 8.83
C PRO A 676 13.90 30.63 9.13
N ILE A 677 13.60 30.22 10.36
CA ILE A 677 12.26 30.01 10.89
C ILE A 677 11.93 31.19 11.79
N ALA A 678 10.94 31.99 11.39
CA ALA A 678 10.40 33.08 12.21
C ALA A 678 9.04 32.67 12.82
N LYS A 679 8.81 33.01 14.10
CA LYS A 679 7.62 32.63 14.87
C LYS A 679 6.90 33.87 15.40
N ASP A 680 5.60 33.76 15.60
CA ASP A 680 4.80 34.85 16.13
C ASP A 680 5.21 35.23 17.57
N ASP A 681 5.14 36.52 17.88
CA ASP A 681 5.42 37.06 19.22
C ASP A 681 4.22 37.80 19.80
N GLU A 682 4.20 37.89 21.14
CA GLU A 682 3.20 38.66 21.87
C GLU A 682 3.85 39.51 22.97
N TYR A 683 3.54 40.81 22.96
CA TYR A 683 3.98 41.77 23.96
C TYR A 683 2.80 42.58 24.50
N THR A 684 2.85 42.96 25.77
CA THR A 684 1.80 43.77 26.40
C THR A 684 2.25 45.20 26.65
N VAL A 685 1.40 46.17 26.31
CA VAL A 685 1.57 47.59 26.65
C VAL A 685 0.50 48.03 27.65
N LYS A 686 0.92 48.81 28.64
CA LYS A 686 0.02 49.35 29.66
C LYS A 686 -0.83 50.49 29.09
N TYR A 687 -2.14 50.39 29.22
CA TYR A 687 -3.08 51.47 28.92
C TYR A 687 -2.73 52.75 29.69
N GLY A 688 -2.93 53.92 29.07
CA GLY A 688 -2.58 55.21 29.66
C GLY A 688 -1.10 55.57 29.58
N SER A 689 -0.26 54.73 28.97
CA SER A 689 1.19 54.93 28.89
C SER A 689 1.66 55.12 27.44
N VAL A 690 2.59 56.06 27.25
CA VAL A 690 3.42 56.18 26.03
C VAL A 690 4.87 55.75 26.33
N THR A 691 5.08 55.01 27.42
CA THR A 691 6.41 54.54 27.81
C THR A 691 6.87 53.49 26.79
N PRO A 692 8.07 53.63 26.21
CA PRO A 692 8.59 52.66 25.27
C PRO A 692 8.82 51.29 25.93
N ILE A 693 8.46 50.21 25.24
CA ILE A 693 8.77 48.82 25.63
C ILE A 693 9.86 48.25 24.71
N THR A 694 10.74 47.42 25.27
CA THR A 694 11.74 46.69 24.47
C THR A 694 11.12 45.40 23.95
N LEU A 695 11.37 45.08 22.68
CA LEU A 695 10.93 43.84 22.05
C LEU A 695 12.16 42.96 21.77
N ASP A 696 12.03 41.65 21.99
CA ASP A 696 13.03 40.64 21.65
C ASP A 696 12.41 39.60 20.70
N ILE A 697 12.11 40.05 19.48
CA ILE A 697 11.34 39.28 18.49
C ILE A 697 12.13 38.12 17.88
N LEU A 698 13.42 37.99 18.20
CA LEU A 698 14.26 36.90 17.71
C LEU A 698 14.43 35.78 18.75
N ALA A 699 13.84 35.94 19.94
CA ALA A 699 14.04 35.02 21.07
C ALA A 699 13.52 33.60 20.78
N ASN A 700 12.46 33.47 19.98
CA ASN A 700 11.85 32.22 19.56
C ASN A 700 12.17 31.84 18.09
N ASP A 701 12.95 32.67 17.39
CA ASP A 701 13.36 32.47 16.01
C ASP A 701 14.64 31.65 15.90
N SER A 702 14.80 30.92 14.79
CA SER A 702 15.95 30.04 14.60
C SER A 702 16.39 29.93 13.15
N ASP A 703 17.70 29.79 12.93
CA ASP A 703 18.28 29.36 11.64
C ASP A 703 18.78 27.90 11.71
N ASP A 704 18.34 27.18 12.73
CA ASP A 704 18.81 25.83 13.04
C ASP A 704 18.33 24.79 12.01
N GLY A 705 17.55 25.22 11.00
CA GLY A 705 17.14 24.39 9.87
C GLY A 705 18.31 23.91 9.03
N ASP A 706 19.37 24.71 8.93
CA ASP A 706 20.65 24.30 8.35
C ASP A 706 21.54 23.53 9.33
N GLY A 707 21.25 23.61 10.63
CA GLY A 707 22.06 23.05 11.72
C GLY A 707 22.49 24.15 12.69
N ALA A 708 22.38 23.86 13.99
CA ALA A 708 22.80 24.79 15.05
C ALA A 708 24.33 24.92 15.13
N PRO A 709 24.88 26.00 15.73
CA PRO A 709 26.33 26.24 15.77
C PRO A 709 27.19 25.14 16.40
N ASP A 710 26.58 24.23 17.16
CA ASP A 710 27.21 23.11 17.86
C ASP A 710 27.21 21.79 17.05
N VAL A 711 26.51 21.74 15.90
CA VAL A 711 26.49 20.54 15.06
C VAL A 711 27.77 20.41 14.23
N GLU A 712 28.05 19.19 13.78
CA GLU A 712 29.25 18.91 12.98
C GLU A 712 29.23 19.66 11.64
N GLY A 713 30.38 20.23 11.26
CA GLY A 713 30.53 20.91 9.97
C GLY A 713 29.94 22.31 9.92
N TYR A 714 29.39 22.84 11.02
CA TYR A 714 28.94 24.23 11.07
C TYR A 714 30.12 25.18 10.78
N PRO A 715 29.99 26.14 9.85
CA PRO A 715 31.09 27.02 9.50
C PRO A 715 31.58 27.85 10.68
N LYS A 716 32.88 27.78 10.97
CA LYS A 716 33.46 28.48 12.13
C LYS A 716 33.29 30.00 12.01
N GLY A 717 32.65 30.59 13.02
CA GLY A 717 32.44 32.04 13.09
C GLY A 717 31.27 32.55 12.24
N TYR A 718 30.44 31.65 11.69
CA TYR A 718 29.19 32.05 11.07
C TYR A 718 28.19 32.50 12.14
N PRO A 719 27.58 33.68 11.98
CA PRO A 719 26.50 34.11 12.86
C PRO A 719 25.21 33.35 12.53
N LYS A 720 24.35 33.18 13.55
CA LYS A 720 23.04 32.53 13.43
C LYS A 720 22.10 33.27 12.47
N PHE A 721 22.17 34.59 12.41
CA PHE A 721 21.41 35.41 11.47
C PHE A 721 22.35 36.37 10.76
N TYR A 722 21.85 37.00 9.70
CA TYR A 722 22.66 37.92 8.90
C TYR A 722 23.44 38.94 9.76
N GLN A 723 24.76 38.93 9.61
CA GLN A 723 25.64 39.98 10.11
C GLN A 723 26.43 40.59 8.96
N ASN A 724 26.40 41.92 8.87
CA ASN A 724 27.20 42.63 7.89
C ASN A 724 28.70 42.50 8.25
N ALA A 725 29.48 41.89 7.36
CA ALA A 725 30.91 41.64 7.61
C ALA A 725 31.76 42.91 7.72
N GLY A 726 31.34 44.03 7.11
CA GLY A 726 32.09 45.29 7.13
C GLY A 726 31.85 46.14 8.38
N THR A 727 30.62 46.10 8.91
CA THR A 727 30.19 46.94 10.05
C THR A 727 29.98 46.16 11.34
N GLY A 728 29.86 44.83 11.27
CA GLY A 728 29.47 43.97 12.39
C GLY A 728 27.99 44.09 12.78
N SER A 729 27.17 44.85 12.05
CA SER A 729 25.77 45.11 12.39
C SER A 729 24.85 43.93 12.06
N TYR A 730 23.98 43.59 13.02
CA TYR A 730 22.90 42.62 12.86
C TYR A 730 21.63 43.35 12.43
N ALA A 731 21.52 43.72 11.15
CA ALA A 731 20.26 44.18 10.59
C ALA A 731 19.65 43.09 9.71
N ASN A 732 19.11 42.09 10.39
CA ASN A 732 18.61 40.83 9.87
C ASN A 732 17.07 40.75 9.86
N ILE A 733 16.36 41.84 10.21
CA ILE A 733 14.90 41.87 10.26
C ILE A 733 14.36 42.73 9.13
N LYS A 734 13.48 42.18 8.30
CA LYS A 734 12.71 42.91 7.30
C LYS A 734 11.28 43.10 7.78
N LEU A 735 10.82 44.34 7.83
CA LEU A 735 9.41 44.63 8.10
C LEU A 735 8.58 44.40 6.83
N VAL A 736 7.55 43.57 6.95
CA VAL A 736 6.54 43.35 5.91
C VAL A 736 5.42 44.37 6.06
N THR A 737 4.97 44.60 7.30
CA THR A 737 4.04 45.68 7.64
C THR A 737 4.58 46.48 8.82
N LYS A 738 4.13 47.73 8.96
CA LYS A 738 4.47 48.60 10.09
C LYS A 738 3.28 48.69 11.05
N PRO A 739 3.51 48.88 12.36
CA PRO A 739 2.43 49.09 13.31
C PRO A 739 1.65 50.37 13.00
N ALA A 740 0.34 50.33 13.17
CA ALA A 740 -0.54 51.46 12.90
C ALA A 740 -0.53 52.45 14.07
N LEU A 741 -0.57 51.94 15.30
CA LEU A 741 -0.85 52.70 16.52
C LEU A 741 0.41 53.10 17.31
N GLY A 742 1.56 52.52 16.98
CA GLY A 742 2.85 52.85 17.56
C GLY A 742 3.96 53.14 16.55
N THR A 743 5.14 53.46 17.07
CA THR A 743 6.36 53.67 16.31
C THR A 743 7.44 52.71 16.79
N LEU A 744 8.14 52.07 15.85
CA LEU A 744 9.29 51.22 16.12
C LEU A 744 10.58 52.03 16.00
N LYS A 745 11.53 51.77 16.90
CA LYS A 745 12.91 52.25 16.83
C LYS A 745 13.84 51.05 16.89
N PHE A 746 14.82 51.04 15.99
CA PHE A 746 15.84 50.00 15.88
C PHE A 746 17.22 50.59 16.18
N GLU A 747 18.16 49.73 16.58
CA GLU A 747 19.56 50.10 16.82
C GLU A 747 20.36 50.13 15.51
N TYR A 748 20.09 49.18 14.61
CA TYR A 748 20.69 49.10 13.29
C TYR A 748 19.64 49.28 12.19
N GLU A 749 20.01 49.99 11.13
CA GLU A 749 19.23 50.21 9.92
C GLU A 749 20.19 50.27 8.72
N GLN A 750 19.97 49.43 7.72
CA GLN A 750 20.78 49.37 6.49
C GLN A 750 19.94 48.82 5.33
N PRO A 751 20.37 48.98 4.07
CA PRO A 751 19.75 48.27 2.95
C PRO A 751 19.71 46.76 3.20
N CYS A 752 18.61 46.11 2.86
CA CYS A 752 18.48 44.66 3.00
C CYS A 752 19.53 43.93 2.16
N PRO A 753 20.19 42.90 2.70
CA PRO A 753 21.13 42.11 1.93
C PRO A 753 20.37 41.28 0.87
N ASP A 754 20.89 41.25 -0.35
CA ASP A 754 20.29 40.53 -1.49
C ASP A 754 21.38 39.77 -2.27
N ASN A 755 21.02 38.62 -2.84
CA ASN A 755 21.86 37.81 -3.74
C ASN A 755 21.65 38.16 -5.22
N SER A 756 20.54 38.81 -5.60
CA SER A 756 20.21 39.17 -6.99
C SER A 756 20.23 40.67 -7.29
N ASN A 757 20.57 41.52 -6.31
CA ASN A 757 20.58 42.98 -6.43
C ASN A 757 19.24 43.56 -6.95
N THR A 758 18.16 42.86 -6.65
CA THR A 758 16.77 43.16 -7.03
C THR A 758 16.02 43.97 -5.98
N ARG A 759 16.57 44.10 -4.76
CA ARG A 759 15.97 44.78 -3.61
C ARG A 759 16.77 45.99 -3.10
N PRO A 760 17.39 46.84 -3.94
CA PRO A 760 18.28 47.91 -3.48
C PRO A 760 17.57 48.99 -2.64
N GLU A 761 16.24 49.05 -2.66
CA GLU A 761 15.42 50.05 -1.96
C GLU A 761 14.82 49.55 -0.64
N GLU A 762 14.95 48.25 -0.31
CA GLU A 762 14.39 47.69 0.91
C GLU A 762 15.32 47.94 2.12
N THR A 763 14.75 48.26 3.27
CA THR A 763 15.50 48.52 4.51
C THR A 763 15.33 47.37 5.50
N CYS A 764 16.45 46.86 6.00
CA CYS A 764 16.51 45.86 7.04
C CYS A 764 17.01 46.49 8.35
N TYR A 765 16.49 45.97 9.45
CA TYR A 765 16.62 46.50 10.79
C TYR A 765 17.18 45.45 11.73
N GLY A 766 17.66 45.88 12.90
CA GLY A 766 17.95 44.96 13.99
C GLY A 766 18.64 45.61 15.18
N GLY A 767 19.30 44.80 16.00
CA GLY A 767 19.73 45.18 17.34
C GLY A 767 18.54 45.47 18.26
N LYS A 768 18.71 46.33 19.27
CA LYS A 768 17.64 46.63 20.24
C LYS A 768 16.42 47.26 19.56
N ILE A 769 15.26 46.60 19.70
CA ILE A 769 13.98 47.06 19.17
C ILE A 769 13.15 47.68 20.29
N THR A 770 12.59 48.86 20.04
CA THR A 770 11.69 49.52 20.99
C THR A 770 10.39 49.94 20.31
N TYR A 771 9.25 49.55 20.88
CA TYR A 771 7.93 50.01 20.48
C TYR A 771 7.43 51.11 21.41
N THR A 772 6.98 52.22 20.84
CA THR A 772 6.38 53.34 21.59
C THR A 772 4.95 53.59 21.10
N PRO A 773 3.92 53.47 21.95
CA PRO A 773 2.56 53.85 21.60
C PRO A 773 2.50 55.34 21.20
N LYS A 774 1.80 55.68 20.11
CA LYS A 774 1.64 57.09 19.69
C LYS A 774 0.67 57.87 20.58
N SER A 775 -0.20 57.18 21.31
CA SER A 775 -1.22 57.78 22.17
C SER A 775 -1.44 56.97 23.44
N SER A 776 -1.45 57.65 24.58
CA SER A 776 -1.83 57.06 25.88
C SER A 776 -3.32 56.74 25.96
N PHE A 777 -4.16 57.26 25.04
CA PHE A 777 -5.60 57.02 25.01
C PHE A 777 -6.00 55.84 24.13
N SER A 778 -5.09 55.25 23.36
CA SER A 778 -5.41 54.08 22.52
C SER A 778 -5.82 52.91 23.41
N THR A 779 -6.96 52.30 23.10
CA THR A 779 -7.44 51.06 23.75
C THR A 779 -7.31 49.84 22.85
N PHE A 780 -6.84 50.01 21.61
CA PHE A 780 -6.79 48.93 20.61
C PHE A 780 -5.44 48.20 20.64
N ASN A 781 -5.45 46.93 20.23
CA ASN A 781 -4.26 46.16 19.93
C ASN A 781 -3.58 46.69 18.65
N ASP A 782 -2.28 46.50 18.55
CA ASP A 782 -1.48 46.83 17.37
C ASP A 782 -0.75 45.57 16.89
N SER A 783 -0.32 45.56 15.64
CA SER A 783 0.49 44.45 15.14
C SER A 783 1.37 44.88 13.98
N PHE A 784 2.43 44.12 13.75
CA PHE A 784 3.24 44.25 12.56
C PHE A 784 3.82 42.89 12.18
N LYS A 785 4.12 42.73 10.87
CA LYS A 785 4.68 41.51 10.32
C LYS A 785 6.14 41.71 9.96
N TYR A 786 6.94 40.68 10.16
CA TYR A 786 8.37 40.69 9.85
C TYR A 786 8.82 39.37 9.24
N LYS A 787 10.03 39.41 8.67
CA LYS A 787 10.83 38.26 8.25
C LYS A 787 12.24 38.41 8.79
N VAL A 788 12.94 37.31 8.96
CA VAL A 788 14.34 37.25 9.37
C VAL A 788 15.19 36.79 8.19
N LEU A 789 16.43 37.30 8.12
CA LEU A 789 17.40 36.90 7.12
C LEU A 789 18.54 36.10 7.76
N ASP A 790 18.92 35.01 7.10
CA ASP A 790 20.10 34.21 7.45
C ASP A 790 21.39 34.81 6.85
N GLN A 791 22.52 34.18 7.13
CA GLN A 791 23.81 34.63 6.62
C GLN A 791 23.95 34.48 5.09
N ASP A 792 23.19 33.55 4.49
CA ASP A 792 23.08 33.32 3.04
C ASP A 792 22.06 34.27 2.37
N ARG A 793 21.45 35.18 3.13
CA ARG A 793 20.48 36.22 2.72
C ARG A 793 19.12 35.68 2.28
N ALA A 794 18.74 34.47 2.65
CA ALA A 794 17.37 34.01 2.43
C ALA A 794 16.43 34.58 3.50
N GLU A 795 15.17 34.81 3.12
CA GLU A 795 14.14 35.28 4.03
C GLU A 795 13.36 34.11 4.63
N SER A 796 13.06 34.21 5.92
CA SER A 796 12.11 33.33 6.59
C SER A 796 10.69 33.42 6.02
N ASN A 797 9.81 32.55 6.52
CA ASN A 797 8.37 32.80 6.51
C ASN A 797 8.02 34.13 7.22
N GLU A 798 6.83 34.68 6.93
CA GLU A 798 6.32 35.82 7.67
C GLU A 798 5.90 35.41 9.09
N ALA A 799 6.26 36.24 10.06
CA ALA A 799 5.84 36.14 11.46
C ALA A 799 5.16 37.44 11.89
N THR A 800 4.27 37.35 12.87
CA THR A 800 3.47 38.46 13.38
C THR A 800 3.83 38.77 14.82
N VAL A 801 4.13 40.04 15.08
CA VAL A 801 4.24 40.56 16.44
C VAL A 801 2.91 41.21 16.81
N LYS A 802 2.28 40.69 17.86
CA LYS A 802 1.06 41.26 18.45
C LYS A 802 1.41 42.12 19.65
N ILE A 803 0.91 43.35 19.66
CA ILE A 803 1.02 44.27 20.79
C ILE A 803 -0.35 44.39 21.44
N ILE A 804 -0.51 43.75 22.60
CA ILE A 804 -1.76 43.70 23.34
C ILE A 804 -1.83 44.86 24.32
N ASN A 805 -2.92 45.62 24.27
CA ASN A 805 -3.14 46.74 25.17
C ASN A 805 -3.88 46.26 26.42
N THR A 806 -3.43 46.60 27.63
CA THR A 806 -4.11 46.16 28.86
C THR A 806 -5.55 46.69 29.02
N ALA A 807 -5.99 47.66 28.20
CA ALA A 807 -7.38 48.11 28.17
C ALA A 807 -8.30 47.25 27.29
N THR A 808 -7.79 46.37 26.43
CA THR A 808 -8.65 45.44 25.68
C THR A 808 -9.15 44.34 26.60
N THR A 809 -10.47 44.19 26.72
CA THR A 809 -11.10 42.95 27.19
C THR A 809 -11.02 41.89 26.09
N THR A 810 -11.07 40.60 26.45
CA THR A 810 -10.82 39.40 25.62
C THR A 810 -11.65 39.23 24.32
N ASP A 811 -12.38 40.23 23.85
CA ASP A 811 -13.33 40.17 22.72
C ASP A 811 -12.89 40.89 21.43
N ASP A 812 -11.69 41.48 21.36
CA ASP A 812 -11.26 42.18 20.13
C ASP A 812 -10.60 41.23 19.10
N THR A 813 -11.41 40.33 18.53
CA THR A 813 -11.04 39.49 17.36
C THR A 813 -11.49 40.12 16.04
N ARG A 814 -11.22 41.41 15.81
CA ARG A 814 -11.42 42.01 14.47
C ARG A 814 -10.28 41.61 13.55
N GLY A 815 -10.54 40.59 12.73
CA GLY A 815 -9.70 40.21 11.60
C GLY A 815 -9.54 41.34 10.58
N ASP A 816 -8.38 41.35 9.93
CA ASP A 816 -8.00 42.20 8.82
C ASP A 816 -9.13 42.41 7.80
N SER A 817 -9.61 43.64 7.67
CA SER A 817 -10.43 44.07 6.54
C SER A 817 -9.73 45.24 5.83
N GLY A 818 -8.98 44.94 4.75
CA GLY A 818 -8.23 45.94 3.99
C GLY A 818 -7.61 45.45 2.68
N SER A 819 -8.46 45.01 1.74
CA SER A 819 -8.31 44.94 0.26
C SER A 819 -6.94 45.19 -0.40
N SER A 820 -6.38 44.16 -1.06
CA SER A 820 -5.69 44.31 -2.36
C SER A 820 -5.72 43.00 -3.18
N SER A 821 -5.88 43.18 -4.48
CA SER A 821 -6.12 42.22 -5.57
C SER A 821 -5.04 41.16 -5.81
N GLY A 822 -5.49 39.92 -6.03
CA GLY A 822 -4.98 38.94 -7.01
C GLY A 822 -3.55 38.42 -6.87
N SER A 823 -3.38 37.18 -6.42
CA SER A 823 -2.85 36.06 -7.24
C SER A 823 -2.77 34.77 -6.42
N SER A 824 -2.93 33.64 -7.10
CA SER A 824 -2.91 32.27 -6.60
C SER A 824 -1.54 31.81 -6.08
N GLY A 825 -1.49 31.10 -4.95
CA GLY A 825 -0.30 30.37 -4.51
C GLY A 825 -0.40 29.71 -3.13
N SER A 826 -0.59 28.38 -3.15
CA SER A 826 -0.32 27.32 -2.17
C SER A 826 0.01 27.62 -0.69
N SER A 827 -0.73 26.93 0.19
CA SER A 827 -0.62 26.90 1.66
C SER A 827 0.33 25.82 2.20
N SER A 828 1.22 26.21 3.10
CA SER A 828 1.86 25.45 4.21
C SER A 828 2.35 26.52 5.19
N GLY A 829 1.99 26.61 6.47
CA GLY A 829 1.95 25.63 7.53
C GLY A 829 2.87 26.16 8.65
N GLY A 830 2.33 26.47 9.84
CA GLY A 830 3.09 26.94 11.00
C GLY A 830 2.20 27.67 12.00
N GLY A 831 2.08 27.17 13.23
CA GLY A 831 1.16 27.67 14.25
C GLY A 831 1.79 27.84 15.64
N GLY A 832 1.00 28.49 16.51
CA GLY A 832 1.15 28.59 17.97
C GLY A 832 0.35 29.79 18.50
N GLY A 833 -0.57 29.70 19.46
CA GLY A 833 -1.04 28.58 20.26
C GLY A 833 -2.29 28.89 21.10
N SER A 834 -2.67 27.90 21.91
CA SER A 834 -3.72 27.85 22.94
C SER A 834 -5.19 27.70 22.48
N VAL A 835 -5.57 26.48 22.10
CA VAL A 835 -6.96 26.01 22.21
C VAL A 835 -6.93 24.57 22.74
N GLY A 836 -7.77 24.29 23.73
CA GLY A 836 -7.77 23.05 24.52
C GLY A 836 -7.81 21.75 23.69
N LEU A 837 -7.11 20.74 24.22
CA LEU A 837 -6.72 19.47 23.61
C LEU A 837 -7.85 18.53 23.13
N PHE A 838 -9.11 18.97 23.07
CA PHE A 838 -10.25 18.15 22.61
C PHE A 838 -10.97 18.69 21.35
N GLY A 839 -10.51 19.82 20.77
CA GLY A 839 -11.22 20.49 19.66
C GLY A 839 -10.76 20.15 18.23
N LEU A 840 -9.55 19.63 18.04
CA LEU A 840 -8.93 19.56 16.70
C LEU A 840 -9.06 18.20 15.99
N PHE A 841 -9.33 17.11 16.71
CA PHE A 841 -9.63 15.81 16.08
C PHE A 841 -11.08 15.71 15.55
N GLY A 842 -11.96 16.64 15.90
CA GLY A 842 -13.35 16.67 15.41
C GLY A 842 -13.55 17.37 14.05
N LEU A 843 -12.66 18.28 13.64
CA LEU A 843 -12.90 19.14 12.47
C LEU A 843 -12.41 18.56 11.13
N ALA A 844 -11.41 17.69 11.12
CA ALA A 844 -10.96 17.03 9.89
C ALA A 844 -12.00 16.01 9.37
N SER A 845 -12.74 15.38 10.30
CA SER A 845 -13.80 14.39 10.02
C SER A 845 -15.04 15.02 9.39
N LEU A 846 -15.37 16.27 9.72
CA LEU A 846 -16.57 16.97 9.24
C LEU A 846 -16.39 17.66 7.87
N ILE A 847 -15.16 17.96 7.46
CA ILE A 847 -14.89 18.58 6.14
C ILE A 847 -14.92 17.54 5.01
N ALA A 848 -14.61 16.26 5.30
CA ALA A 848 -14.81 15.17 4.35
C ALA A 848 -16.28 14.77 4.15
N ILE A 849 -17.13 14.95 5.18
CA ILE A 849 -18.57 14.62 5.11
C ILE A 849 -19.38 15.72 4.41
N ARG A 850 -18.96 16.99 4.44
CA ARG A 850 -19.65 18.08 3.73
C ARG A 850 -19.39 18.17 2.21
N ARG A 851 -18.45 17.38 1.66
CA ARG A 851 -18.19 17.32 0.20
C ARG A 851 -18.86 16.13 -0.51
N LYS A 852 -19.64 15.30 0.19
CA LYS A 852 -20.50 14.26 -0.40
C LYS A 852 -22.01 14.52 -0.30
N MET A 853 -22.41 15.75 0.09
CA MET A 853 -23.78 16.22 -0.08
C MET A 853 -23.79 17.43 -1.03
N LYS A 854 -23.49 17.15 -2.29
CA LYS A 854 -24.08 17.76 -3.49
C LYS A 854 -23.98 16.77 -4.64
#